data_AF-A0A7V2CWB8-F1
#
_entry.id   AF-A0A7V2CWB8-F1
#
_cell.length_a   1.000
_cell.length_b   1.000
_cell.length_c   1.000
_cell.angle_alpha   90.00
_cell.angle_beta   90.00
_cell.angle_gamma   90.00
#
_symmetry.space_group_name_H-M   'P 1'
#
loop_
_entity.id
_entity.type
_entity.pdbx_description
1 polymer ?
#
loop_
_entity_poly.entity_id
_entity_poly.type
_entity_poly.pdbx_seq_one_letter_code
_entity_poly.pdbx_strand_id
1 'polypeptide(L)'
;AELEFENLLADPVPGAAWDSPVPVYYEQRIDTVEMSGNRIVGLRMENGSVFRGRMFIDCSYEGDLLARAGVSYTYGRESSSVYGENRAGKRSPLGIGAVNAYVEAGNATSGLIYNLLDEPVGPTGSGDSHIQAYNFRMYTTQTTNASAMQPLFEPAAYDPDQFELLYRFHRAGGSTTMGVGNDINNHEMFGGLVSTDHIGGNRWPDGGGGWIPWPEADYATRELIYQSHVAWQLGMLWYMKTDTRYRALASDPALPSATLTNLQALQVKVDQLGLGAGEYPETGGWPHELYVREARRMLSDYVVTQAHYDRVVVVEDSVGLANYLADSHHVRRLANTSGNVILEGGTSGTTAPAWRIPYRSLVPKRAECENLLVSWSISASHVAFCSMRMEPCFMVLSQSAATAAALAIDRGEAVQDLPYAVPRAHLLADGQILGSDPVPEVGLVVDNTDAGGVVVTGNWSVSSATAGYYGTNYLVDGNLTEGGGAVAFTPALPEDDTYELFTRWTAHSNRASSVPIDIVHAGGTTTVYVNQRTNGGAWVSLGNYAFTGGAGGKAVVRNDATDGYVIADAFRWVAANGPPLPVAGVQVLAADPVADEETGAPGRLQFVRDTDDLSGSLAVQFAIGGSAVPGTHYNALPGAVTIPAGGRSVNLAVVPVSDGVAQGTREVIVTLLPQGGYAIGAADSATVSLRDKPYDGWRHRRFAGAGQENQPPSAPGADPDGDQMPNRLEFLLGTDPLAGAGSEGTLGFRIEPGEALYEYWHRGEAAGLDPEVQCAVDLAGSGWSSVPGGVETVQWDPATDDRLQRARFPIAGHPARFFRLRVP
;
A
#
# COMPACT_ATOMS: atom_id res chain seq x y z
N ALA A 1 -25.53 -10.46 -17.52
CA ALA A 1 -25.08 -11.71 -18.12
C ALA A 1 -24.37 -12.47 -17.01
N GLU A 2 -24.97 -13.56 -16.54
CA GLU A 2 -24.36 -14.43 -15.52
C GLU A 2 -23.21 -15.19 -16.19
N LEU A 3 -22.03 -15.12 -15.59
CA LEU A 3 -20.83 -15.87 -15.98
C LEU A 3 -20.74 -17.09 -15.09
N GLU A 4 -20.99 -18.27 -15.65
CA GLU A 4 -20.61 -19.56 -15.05
C GLU A 4 -19.28 -20.00 -15.67
N PHE A 5 -18.30 -20.29 -14.83
CA PHE A 5 -16.96 -20.76 -15.20
C PHE A 5 -16.91 -22.28 -15.05
N GLU A 6 -16.52 -23.00 -16.10
CA GLU A 6 -16.11 -24.40 -16.01
C GLU A 6 -14.65 -24.57 -16.46
N ASN A 7 -13.88 -25.19 -15.57
CA ASN A 7 -12.64 -25.88 -15.85
C ASN A 7 -12.87 -26.91 -16.95
N LEU A 8 -12.17 -26.81 -18.08
CA LEU A 8 -11.78 -27.92 -18.95
C LEU A 8 -10.67 -27.37 -19.85
N LEU A 9 -9.42 -27.54 -19.42
CA LEU A 9 -8.26 -27.26 -20.25
C LEU A 9 -8.35 -28.17 -21.49
N ALA A 10 -8.55 -27.54 -22.65
CA ALA A 10 -8.35 -28.08 -23.99
C ALA A 10 -9.29 -29.17 -24.53
N ASP A 11 -10.35 -29.59 -23.84
CA ASP A 11 -11.44 -30.27 -24.54
C ASP A 11 -12.35 -29.22 -25.21
N PRO A 12 -12.71 -29.39 -26.50
CA PRO A 12 -13.69 -28.52 -27.12
C PRO A 12 -14.98 -28.63 -26.31
N VAL A 13 -15.42 -27.52 -25.71
CA VAL A 13 -16.73 -27.41 -25.05
C VAL A 13 -17.77 -28.08 -25.95
N PRO A 14 -18.45 -29.15 -25.50
CA PRO A 14 -19.46 -29.82 -26.31
C PRO A 14 -20.56 -28.81 -26.69
N GLY A 15 -20.53 -28.33 -27.93
CA GLY A 15 -21.48 -27.32 -28.45
C GLY A 15 -20.89 -25.96 -28.83
N ALA A 16 -19.62 -25.66 -28.52
CA ALA A 16 -18.95 -24.47 -29.05
C ALA A 16 -18.51 -24.73 -30.50
N ALA A 17 -19.26 -24.19 -31.46
CA ALA A 17 -18.86 -24.18 -32.86
C ALA A 17 -17.70 -23.18 -33.05
N TRP A 18 -16.46 -23.68 -33.06
CA TRP A 18 -15.33 -22.91 -33.57
C TRP A 18 -15.48 -22.85 -35.10
N ASP A 19 -15.61 -21.65 -35.67
CA ASP A 19 -15.77 -21.43 -37.12
C ASP A 19 -14.56 -21.90 -37.96
N SER A 20 -13.48 -22.37 -37.32
CA SER A 20 -12.40 -23.15 -37.93
C SER A 20 -11.77 -24.08 -36.89
N PRO A 21 -11.50 -25.37 -37.20
CA PRO A 21 -10.86 -26.27 -36.24
C PRO A 21 -9.39 -25.87 -36.07
N VAL A 22 -9.06 -25.25 -34.94
CA VAL A 22 -7.67 -25.07 -34.51
C VAL A 22 -7.12 -26.46 -34.18
N PRO A 23 -6.08 -26.96 -34.88
CA PRO A 23 -5.51 -28.27 -34.57
C PRO A 23 -4.83 -28.25 -33.20
N VAL A 24 -5.21 -29.18 -32.32
CA VAL A 24 -4.59 -29.38 -31.01
C VAL A 24 -3.71 -30.64 -31.09
N TYR A 25 -2.46 -30.51 -30.64
CA TYR A 25 -1.48 -31.61 -30.67
C TYR A 25 -1.05 -31.94 -29.24
N TYR A 26 -1.43 -33.13 -28.79
CA TYR A 26 -1.06 -33.64 -27.46
C TYR A 26 0.34 -34.29 -27.47
N GLU A 27 0.93 -34.39 -26.28
CA GLU A 27 2.23 -35.07 -26.06
C GLU A 27 3.37 -34.51 -26.93
N GLN A 28 3.31 -33.22 -27.25
CA GLN A 28 4.33 -32.52 -28.03
C GLN A 28 5.22 -31.67 -27.13
N ARG A 29 6.31 -32.25 -26.64
CA ARG A 29 7.33 -31.53 -25.86
C ARG A 29 8.35 -30.86 -26.78
N ILE A 30 8.73 -29.63 -26.48
CA ILE A 30 9.68 -28.85 -27.29
C ILE A 30 11.08 -29.43 -27.10
N ASP A 31 11.68 -29.91 -28.18
CA ASP A 31 13.08 -30.30 -28.22
C ASP A 31 13.94 -29.04 -28.43
N THR A 32 13.71 -28.34 -29.55
CA THR A 32 14.49 -27.16 -29.94
C THR A 32 13.64 -26.02 -30.50
N VAL A 33 14.07 -24.78 -30.24
CA VAL A 33 13.50 -23.55 -30.82
C VAL A 33 14.46 -23.05 -31.89
N GLU A 34 13.98 -22.97 -33.13
CA GLU A 34 14.74 -22.47 -34.27
C GLU A 34 14.61 -20.94 -34.34
N MET A 35 15.72 -20.22 -34.16
CA MET A 35 15.79 -18.76 -34.20
C MET A 35 16.42 -18.25 -35.50
N SER A 36 15.96 -17.10 -36.00
CA SER A 36 16.61 -16.32 -37.05
C SER A 36 16.72 -14.87 -36.58
N GLY A 37 17.92 -14.43 -36.20
CA GLY A 37 18.07 -13.20 -35.42
C GLY A 37 17.35 -13.32 -34.08
N ASN A 38 16.54 -12.33 -33.75
CA ASN A 38 15.66 -12.27 -32.57
C ASN A 38 14.21 -12.70 -32.91
N ARG A 39 14.00 -13.56 -33.92
CA ARG A 39 12.68 -14.11 -34.26
C ARG A 39 12.68 -15.63 -34.21
N ILE A 40 11.65 -16.20 -33.61
CA ILE A 40 11.36 -17.63 -33.70
C ILE A 40 10.86 -17.93 -35.12
N VAL A 41 11.46 -18.91 -35.78
CA VAL A 41 11.05 -19.38 -37.12
C VAL A 41 10.49 -20.79 -37.12
N GLY A 42 10.67 -21.55 -36.03
CA GLY A 42 10.03 -22.85 -35.85
C GLY A 42 10.30 -23.50 -34.50
N LEU A 43 9.44 -24.45 -34.15
CA LEU A 43 9.57 -25.31 -32.99
C LEU A 43 9.71 -26.75 -33.46
N ARG A 44 10.73 -27.45 -32.98
CA ARG A 44 10.89 -28.90 -33.18
C ARG A 44 10.50 -29.62 -31.90
N MET A 45 9.68 -30.65 -32.03
CA MET A 45 9.22 -31.47 -30.92
C MET A 45 10.06 -32.75 -30.80
N GLU A 46 10.05 -33.41 -29.64
CA GLU A 46 10.80 -34.66 -29.37
C GLU A 46 10.46 -35.79 -30.36
N ASN A 47 9.23 -35.82 -30.90
CA ASN A 47 8.83 -36.80 -31.90
C ASN A 47 9.27 -36.44 -33.35
N GLY A 48 10.00 -35.33 -33.53
CA GLY A 48 10.48 -34.84 -34.81
C GLY A 48 9.52 -33.91 -35.58
N SER A 49 8.31 -33.68 -35.07
CA SER A 49 7.36 -32.72 -35.67
C SER A 49 7.93 -31.30 -35.65
N VAL A 50 7.62 -30.51 -36.68
CA VAL A 50 8.07 -29.12 -36.80
C VAL A 50 6.88 -28.19 -37.02
N PHE A 51 6.76 -27.19 -36.15
CA PHE A 51 5.71 -26.17 -36.21
C PHE A 51 6.33 -24.83 -36.61
N ARG A 52 5.72 -24.13 -37.58
CA ARG A 52 6.16 -22.81 -38.03
C ARG A 52 5.00 -21.83 -37.94
N GLY A 53 5.29 -20.63 -37.44
CA GLY A 53 4.32 -19.57 -37.22
C GLY A 53 4.96 -18.21 -37.43
N ARG A 54 4.13 -17.19 -37.67
CA ARG A 54 4.59 -15.79 -37.72
C ARG A 54 4.78 -15.21 -36.31
N MET A 55 3.94 -15.65 -35.38
CA MET A 55 3.96 -15.33 -33.95
C MET A 55 3.82 -16.61 -33.15
N PHE A 56 4.35 -16.59 -31.93
CA PHE A 56 4.28 -17.67 -30.96
C PHE A 56 3.78 -17.11 -29.62
N ILE A 57 3.07 -17.94 -28.85
CA ILE A 57 2.58 -17.57 -27.53
C ILE A 57 2.97 -18.70 -26.57
N ASP A 58 3.71 -18.37 -25.51
CA ASP A 58 4.00 -19.29 -24.42
C ASP A 58 2.90 -19.19 -23.36
N CYS A 59 2.03 -20.20 -23.36
CA CYS A 59 0.93 -20.37 -22.41
C CYS A 59 1.26 -21.42 -21.33
N SER A 60 2.52 -21.81 -21.17
CA SER A 60 2.93 -22.85 -20.20
C SER A 60 3.22 -22.27 -18.81
N TYR A 61 2.94 -23.04 -17.76
CA TYR A 61 3.41 -22.73 -16.41
C TYR A 61 4.95 -22.70 -16.34
N GLU A 62 5.61 -23.51 -17.17
CA GLU A 62 7.04 -23.80 -17.14
C GLU A 62 7.90 -22.70 -17.80
N GLY A 63 7.36 -22.00 -18.79
CA GLY A 63 8.12 -21.04 -19.60
C GLY A 63 9.17 -21.73 -20.46
N ASP A 64 8.84 -22.90 -21.01
CA ASP A 64 9.79 -23.73 -21.75
C ASP A 64 10.09 -23.19 -23.15
N LEU A 65 9.13 -22.50 -23.76
CA LEU A 65 9.33 -21.84 -25.05
C LEU A 65 10.15 -20.56 -24.87
N LEU A 66 9.81 -19.70 -23.90
CA LEU A 66 10.57 -18.47 -23.65
C LEU A 66 12.04 -18.78 -23.32
N ALA A 67 12.28 -19.78 -22.46
CA ALA A 67 13.65 -20.13 -22.03
C ALA A 67 14.48 -20.65 -23.22
N ARG A 68 13.91 -21.54 -24.04
CA ARG A 68 14.60 -22.07 -25.24
C ARG A 68 14.75 -21.04 -26.36
N ALA A 69 13.90 -20.01 -26.42
CA ALA A 69 14.05 -18.87 -27.32
C ALA A 69 15.16 -17.89 -26.88
N GLY A 70 15.77 -18.09 -25.71
CA GLY A 70 16.82 -17.22 -25.17
C GLY A 70 16.29 -15.94 -24.51
N VAL A 71 15.00 -15.90 -24.16
CA VAL A 71 14.39 -14.80 -23.40
C VAL A 71 14.85 -14.87 -21.95
N SER A 72 15.21 -13.73 -21.38
CA SER A 72 15.62 -13.62 -19.98
C SER A 72 14.48 -14.01 -19.04
N TYR A 73 14.80 -14.74 -17.96
CA TYR A 73 13.83 -15.12 -16.94
C TYR A 73 14.46 -15.19 -15.55
N THR A 74 13.60 -15.30 -14.54
CA THR A 74 13.95 -15.60 -13.16
C THR A 74 13.03 -16.67 -12.58
N TYR A 75 13.36 -17.20 -11.41
CA TYR A 75 12.51 -18.08 -10.61
C TYR A 75 12.86 -17.94 -9.13
N GLY A 76 12.01 -18.47 -8.25
CA GLY A 76 12.19 -18.30 -6.80
C GLY A 76 11.73 -16.93 -6.33
N ARG A 77 12.39 -16.39 -5.30
CA ARG A 77 11.99 -15.18 -4.59
C ARG A 77 13.06 -14.10 -4.70
N GLU A 78 12.69 -12.95 -5.24
CA GLU A 78 13.55 -11.78 -5.23
C GLU A 78 13.73 -11.23 -3.81
N SER A 79 14.86 -10.57 -3.55
CA SER A 79 15.01 -9.83 -2.29
C SER A 79 14.15 -8.57 -2.29
N SER A 80 13.75 -8.10 -1.11
CA SER A 80 13.03 -6.84 -0.92
C SER A 80 13.69 -5.62 -1.60
N SER A 81 15.01 -5.65 -1.75
CA SER A 81 15.77 -4.57 -2.41
C SER A 81 15.72 -4.59 -3.94
N VAL A 82 15.32 -5.70 -4.58
CA VAL A 82 15.30 -5.80 -6.06
C VAL A 82 14.26 -4.85 -6.65
N TYR A 83 13.06 -4.81 -6.06
CA TYR A 83 11.94 -4.01 -6.55
C TYR A 83 11.30 -3.11 -5.47
N GLY A 84 11.91 -2.99 -4.29
CA GLY A 84 11.36 -2.20 -3.18
C GLY A 84 10.13 -2.82 -2.51
N GLU A 85 9.98 -4.15 -2.57
CA GLU A 85 8.78 -4.86 -2.12
C GLU A 85 8.91 -5.33 -0.66
N ASN A 86 8.08 -4.80 0.23
CA ASN A 86 8.12 -5.17 1.66
C ASN A 86 7.62 -6.60 1.95
N ARG A 87 6.91 -7.23 1.01
CA ARG A 87 6.47 -8.64 1.09
C ARG A 87 7.44 -9.61 0.42
N ALA A 88 8.44 -9.13 -0.31
CA ALA A 88 9.37 -10.01 -1.03
C ALA A 88 10.36 -10.74 -0.11
N GLY A 89 11.02 -11.73 -0.68
CA GLY A 89 12.07 -12.53 -0.05
C GLY A 89 11.58 -13.49 1.04
N LYS A 90 12.55 -13.96 1.83
CA LYS A 90 12.33 -14.86 2.95
C LYS A 90 11.43 -14.25 4.00
N ARG A 91 10.55 -15.06 4.57
CA ARG A 91 9.55 -14.61 5.56
C ARG A 91 9.84 -15.20 6.93
N SER A 92 9.24 -14.59 7.95
CA SER A 92 9.27 -15.18 9.29
C SER A 92 8.61 -16.56 9.26
N PRO A 93 9.29 -17.62 9.71
CA PRO A 93 8.77 -18.97 9.61
C PRO A 93 7.67 -19.22 10.64
N LEU A 94 6.71 -20.07 10.26
CA LEU A 94 5.62 -20.53 11.12
C LEU A 94 6.05 -21.75 11.92
N GLY A 95 5.90 -21.71 13.25
CA GLY A 95 6.07 -22.87 14.11
C GLY A 95 4.82 -23.75 14.12
N ILE A 96 5.00 -25.07 14.04
CA ILE A 96 3.90 -26.06 14.06
C ILE A 96 3.78 -26.81 15.40
N GLY A 97 4.30 -26.21 16.47
CA GLY A 97 4.38 -26.80 17.81
C GLY A 97 5.72 -27.49 18.09
N ALA A 98 5.77 -28.27 19.17
CA ALA A 98 6.96 -28.99 19.63
C ALA A 98 7.16 -30.31 18.85
N VAL A 99 7.36 -30.19 17.54
CA VAL A 99 7.53 -31.30 16.62
C VAL A 99 9.02 -31.48 16.31
N ASN A 100 9.64 -32.56 16.77
CA ASN A 100 11.07 -32.80 16.59
C ASN A 100 11.46 -33.03 15.12
N ALA A 101 12.50 -32.34 14.67
CA ALA A 101 13.00 -32.35 13.29
C ALA A 101 14.00 -33.49 12.98
N TYR A 102 14.65 -34.06 14.00
CA TYR A 102 15.73 -35.03 13.82
C TYR A 102 15.25 -36.48 13.80
N VAL A 103 15.99 -37.40 13.19
CA VAL A 103 15.63 -38.83 13.16
C VAL A 103 15.46 -39.35 14.60
N GLU A 104 16.45 -39.11 15.45
CA GLU A 104 16.41 -39.37 16.89
C GLU A 104 16.04 -38.09 17.65
N ALA A 105 15.06 -38.19 18.56
CA ALA A 105 14.55 -37.04 19.30
C ALA A 105 15.64 -36.29 20.08
N GLY A 106 15.79 -34.99 19.79
CA GLY A 106 16.78 -34.12 20.45
C GLY A 106 18.23 -34.33 20.02
N ASN A 107 18.53 -35.24 19.08
CA ASN A 107 19.88 -35.53 18.62
C ASN A 107 20.13 -34.97 17.21
N ALA A 108 20.76 -33.78 17.14
CA ALA A 108 21.05 -33.13 15.87
C ALA A 108 21.97 -33.93 14.94
N THR A 109 22.81 -34.84 15.48
CA THR A 109 23.71 -35.66 14.66
C THR A 109 23.04 -36.86 14.02
N SER A 110 21.76 -37.13 14.35
CA SER A 110 21.02 -38.25 13.76
C SER A 110 20.47 -37.96 12.36
N GLY A 111 20.66 -36.73 11.86
CA GLY A 111 20.10 -36.27 10.59
C GLY A 111 18.67 -35.78 10.74
N LEU A 112 18.16 -35.13 9.69
CA LEU A 112 16.78 -34.62 9.65
C LEU A 112 15.82 -35.69 9.13
N ILE A 113 14.56 -35.63 9.57
CA ILE A 113 13.49 -36.43 8.96
C ILE A 113 13.21 -35.97 7.53
N TYR A 114 12.51 -36.80 6.76
CA TYR A 114 12.24 -36.59 5.34
C TYR A 114 11.79 -35.16 5.00
N ASN A 115 12.38 -34.62 3.93
CA ASN A 115 12.01 -33.35 3.28
C ASN A 115 12.10 -32.11 4.20
N LEU A 116 13.03 -32.13 5.16
CA LEU A 116 13.55 -30.94 5.83
C LEU A 116 14.92 -30.58 5.22
N LEU A 117 15.21 -29.28 5.13
CA LEU A 117 16.49 -28.78 4.65
C LEU A 117 17.37 -28.38 5.84
N ASP A 118 18.66 -28.75 5.78
CA ASP A 118 19.69 -28.32 6.72
C ASP A 118 20.27 -26.97 6.28
N GLU A 119 19.43 -25.94 6.39
CA GLU A 119 19.77 -24.58 5.98
C GLU A 119 19.29 -23.57 7.03
N PRO A 120 20.01 -22.46 7.24
CA PRO A 120 19.48 -21.38 8.06
C PRO A 120 18.26 -20.74 7.37
N VAL A 121 17.31 -20.27 8.19
CA VAL A 121 16.19 -19.43 7.72
C VAL A 121 16.75 -18.26 6.91
N GLY A 122 17.72 -17.53 7.47
CA GLY A 122 18.29 -16.32 6.89
C GLY A 122 17.46 -15.05 7.18
N PRO A 123 17.97 -13.86 6.83
CA PRO A 123 17.29 -12.60 7.13
C PRO A 123 15.96 -12.46 6.39
N THR A 124 14.92 -11.94 7.07
CA THR A 124 13.66 -11.56 6.40
C THR A 124 13.93 -10.56 5.28
N GLY A 125 13.27 -10.75 4.13
CA GLY A 125 13.44 -9.89 2.95
C GLY A 125 14.66 -10.22 2.07
N SER A 126 15.50 -11.18 2.44
CA SER A 126 16.57 -11.68 1.55
C SER A 126 15.99 -12.58 0.45
N GLY A 127 16.59 -12.61 -0.75
CA GLY A 127 16.12 -13.44 -1.87
C GLY A 127 16.69 -14.87 -1.83
N ASP A 128 16.08 -15.79 -2.58
CA ASP A 128 16.58 -17.14 -2.85
C ASP A 128 15.90 -17.80 -4.05
N SER A 129 16.32 -19.03 -4.38
CA SER A 129 15.80 -19.83 -5.49
C SER A 129 14.72 -20.83 -5.07
N HIS A 130 14.13 -20.68 -3.88
CA HIS A 130 13.04 -21.56 -3.40
C HIS A 130 11.70 -21.11 -3.98
N ILE A 131 10.90 -22.08 -4.43
CA ILE A 131 9.59 -21.88 -5.06
C ILE A 131 8.48 -22.56 -4.25
N GLN A 132 7.25 -22.09 -4.43
CA GLN A 132 6.08 -22.57 -3.69
C GLN A 132 5.78 -24.04 -3.93
N ALA A 133 5.18 -24.67 -2.92
CA ALA A 133 4.75 -26.06 -2.98
C ALA A 133 3.86 -26.35 -4.20
N TYR A 134 4.01 -27.53 -4.78
CA TYR A 134 3.13 -28.05 -5.83
C TYR A 134 2.20 -29.12 -5.26
N ASN A 135 1.18 -29.48 -6.03
CA ASN A 135 0.29 -30.59 -5.69
C ASN A 135 -0.46 -31.13 -6.91
N PHE A 136 -1.13 -32.27 -6.75
CA PHE A 136 -2.25 -32.62 -7.60
C PHE A 136 -3.56 -32.16 -6.96
N ARG A 137 -4.50 -31.65 -7.77
CA ARG A 137 -5.89 -31.44 -7.33
C ARG A 137 -6.64 -32.75 -7.57
N MET A 138 -6.65 -33.64 -6.58
CA MET A 138 -7.29 -34.95 -6.73
C MET A 138 -8.81 -34.81 -6.70
N TYR A 139 -9.50 -35.53 -7.58
CA TYR A 139 -10.92 -35.73 -7.47
C TYR A 139 -11.21 -37.02 -6.70
N THR A 140 -11.79 -36.87 -5.51
CA THR A 140 -12.07 -37.97 -4.60
C THR A 140 -13.58 -38.08 -4.33
N THR A 141 -14.05 -39.27 -3.98
CA THR A 141 -15.46 -39.55 -3.69
C THR A 141 -15.61 -40.43 -2.46
N GLN A 142 -16.80 -40.37 -1.84
CA GLN A 142 -17.19 -41.19 -0.68
C GLN A 142 -18.44 -42.04 -0.98
N THR A 143 -18.68 -42.33 -2.27
CA THR A 143 -19.87 -43.06 -2.71
C THR A 143 -19.86 -44.54 -2.26
N THR A 144 -21.04 -45.05 -1.91
CA THR A 144 -21.24 -46.49 -1.66
C THR A 144 -21.30 -47.31 -2.95
N ASN A 145 -21.33 -46.66 -4.13
CA ASN A 145 -21.31 -47.34 -5.41
C ASN A 145 -19.87 -47.70 -5.81
N ALA A 146 -19.47 -48.96 -5.58
CA ALA A 146 -18.14 -49.47 -5.91
C ALA A 146 -17.77 -49.36 -7.41
N SER A 147 -18.73 -49.22 -8.32
CA SER A 147 -18.46 -49.02 -9.76
C SER A 147 -18.12 -47.57 -10.13
N ALA A 148 -18.41 -46.61 -9.25
CA ALA A 148 -18.17 -45.18 -9.47
C ALA A 148 -16.92 -44.66 -8.74
N MET A 149 -16.19 -45.55 -8.05
CA MET A 149 -15.04 -45.20 -7.22
C MET A 149 -13.92 -46.22 -7.40
N GLN A 150 -12.70 -45.73 -7.58
CA GLN A 150 -11.49 -46.53 -7.42
C GLN A 150 -11.04 -46.44 -5.95
N PRO A 151 -10.97 -47.56 -5.21
CA PRO A 151 -10.43 -47.55 -3.86
C PRO A 151 -9.00 -47.02 -3.83
N LEU A 152 -8.62 -46.34 -2.74
CA LEU A 152 -7.22 -45.98 -2.51
C LEU A 152 -6.34 -47.24 -2.54
N PHE A 153 -5.18 -47.14 -3.17
CA PHE A 153 -4.21 -48.21 -3.35
C PHE A 153 -2.82 -47.77 -2.89
N GLU A 154 -1.97 -48.73 -2.56
CA GLU A 154 -0.57 -48.49 -2.25
C GLU A 154 0.19 -48.03 -3.50
N PRO A 155 0.84 -46.85 -3.51
CA PRO A 155 1.61 -46.41 -4.66
C PRO A 155 2.90 -47.22 -4.80
N ALA A 156 3.39 -47.39 -6.03
CA ALA A 156 4.56 -48.25 -6.32
C ALA A 156 5.86 -47.82 -5.59
N ALA A 157 6.02 -46.54 -5.28
CA ALA A 157 7.15 -45.98 -4.54
C ALA A 157 6.76 -45.53 -3.11
N TYR A 158 5.84 -46.26 -2.48
CA TYR A 158 5.40 -45.98 -1.11
C TYR A 158 6.55 -46.15 -0.11
N ASP A 159 6.74 -45.13 0.72
CA ASP A 159 7.67 -45.15 1.85
C ASP A 159 6.97 -44.50 3.06
N PRO A 160 6.60 -45.28 4.11
CA PRO A 160 5.92 -44.75 5.28
C PRO A 160 6.78 -43.74 6.07
N ASP A 161 8.11 -43.80 5.98
CA ASP A 161 9.00 -42.91 6.72
C ASP A 161 8.89 -41.45 6.24
N GLN A 162 8.42 -41.23 5.00
CA GLN A 162 8.12 -39.89 4.48
C GLN A 162 7.01 -39.17 5.27
N PHE A 163 6.18 -39.90 6.00
CA PHE A 163 5.04 -39.37 6.76
C PHE A 163 5.32 -39.26 8.26
N GLU A 164 6.56 -39.47 8.71
CA GLU A 164 6.95 -39.30 10.13
C GLU A 164 6.60 -37.90 10.66
N LEU A 165 6.71 -36.85 9.82
CA LEU A 165 6.31 -35.49 10.19
C LEU A 165 4.81 -35.41 10.53
N LEU A 166 3.95 -36.05 9.71
CA LEU A 166 2.51 -36.06 9.91
C LEU A 166 2.14 -36.78 11.21
N TYR A 167 2.80 -37.90 11.50
CA TYR A 167 2.66 -38.60 12.77
C TYR A 167 3.06 -37.72 13.95
N ARG A 168 4.27 -37.14 13.93
CA ARG A 168 4.80 -36.34 15.04
C ARG A 168 3.95 -35.10 15.30
N PHE A 169 3.45 -34.46 14.24
CA PHE A 169 2.57 -33.31 14.34
C PHE A 169 1.26 -33.63 15.09
N HIS A 170 0.55 -34.70 14.71
CA HIS A 170 -0.68 -35.10 15.42
C HIS A 170 -0.38 -35.63 16.82
N ARG A 171 0.74 -36.33 17.01
CA ARG A 171 1.21 -36.79 18.33
C ARG A 171 1.48 -35.64 19.29
N ALA A 172 1.89 -34.49 18.78
CA ALA A 172 2.09 -33.25 19.54
C ALA A 172 0.79 -32.48 19.81
N GLY A 173 -0.38 -33.03 19.44
CA GLY A 173 -1.68 -32.41 19.68
C GLY A 173 -2.15 -31.50 18.55
N GLY A 174 -1.44 -31.44 17.42
CA GLY A 174 -1.84 -30.64 16.26
C GLY A 174 -3.23 -31.01 15.76
N SER A 175 -4.13 -30.03 15.68
CA SER A 175 -5.55 -30.24 15.35
C SER A 175 -5.88 -30.07 13.87
N THR A 176 -4.97 -29.47 13.10
CA THR A 176 -5.07 -29.24 11.65
C THR A 176 -4.04 -30.08 10.93
N THR A 177 -4.43 -30.83 9.94
CA THR A 177 -3.64 -31.78 9.13
C THR A 177 -2.57 -31.16 8.21
N MET A 178 -1.83 -30.14 8.66
CA MET A 178 -0.73 -29.53 7.90
C MET A 178 -1.15 -29.11 6.46
N GLY A 179 -2.36 -28.56 6.31
CA GLY A 179 -2.98 -28.18 5.02
C GLY A 179 -3.76 -29.31 4.33
N VAL A 180 -3.41 -30.58 4.54
CA VAL A 180 -3.93 -31.73 3.79
C VAL A 180 -5.39 -32.05 4.07
N GLY A 181 -5.79 -31.99 5.33
CA GLY A 181 -7.11 -32.42 5.76
C GLY A 181 -7.99 -31.28 6.25
N ASN A 182 -7.62 -30.01 6.05
CA ASN A 182 -8.68 -29.01 5.92
C ASN A 182 -9.49 -29.34 4.65
N ASP A 183 -8.82 -29.69 3.55
CA ASP A 183 -9.50 -30.03 2.29
C ASP A 183 -10.13 -31.42 2.32
N ILE A 184 -9.51 -32.44 2.94
CA ILE A 184 -10.20 -33.73 3.20
C ILE A 184 -11.38 -33.52 4.16
N ASN A 185 -11.26 -32.63 5.15
CA ASN A 185 -12.39 -32.35 6.04
C ASN A 185 -13.50 -31.54 5.37
N ASN A 186 -13.15 -30.69 4.41
CA ASN A 186 -14.04 -29.84 3.62
C ASN A 186 -14.34 -30.45 2.24
N HIS A 187 -14.08 -31.74 2.05
CA HIS A 187 -14.24 -32.47 0.79
C HIS A 187 -15.59 -32.19 0.12
N GLU A 188 -16.66 -32.21 0.90
CA GLU A 188 -18.03 -31.93 0.45
C GLU A 188 -18.21 -30.48 -0.01
N MET A 189 -17.56 -29.51 0.63
CA MET A 189 -17.63 -28.09 0.24
C MET A 189 -16.97 -27.82 -1.11
N PHE A 190 -15.98 -28.63 -1.50
CA PHE A 190 -15.23 -28.47 -2.74
C PHE A 190 -15.64 -29.47 -3.82
N GLY A 191 -16.83 -30.08 -3.70
CA GLY A 191 -17.34 -31.01 -4.72
C GLY A 191 -16.48 -32.26 -4.91
N GLY A 192 -15.69 -32.64 -3.91
CA GLY A 192 -14.81 -33.80 -3.92
C GLY A 192 -13.34 -33.53 -4.23
N LEU A 193 -12.96 -32.27 -4.47
CA LEU A 193 -11.59 -31.87 -4.72
C LEU A 193 -10.74 -31.85 -3.44
N VAL A 194 -9.54 -32.44 -3.51
CA VAL A 194 -8.56 -32.46 -2.42
C VAL A 194 -7.23 -31.91 -2.92
N SER A 195 -6.73 -30.85 -2.27
CA SER A 195 -5.44 -30.20 -2.55
C SER A 195 -4.49 -30.37 -1.37
N THR A 196 -3.19 -30.59 -1.64
CA THR A 196 -2.22 -30.92 -0.59
C THR A 196 -0.83 -30.38 -0.91
N ASP A 197 -0.30 -29.46 -0.11
CA ASP A 197 1.01 -28.86 -0.40
C ASP A 197 2.17 -29.82 -0.12
N HIS A 198 2.82 -30.32 -1.18
CA HIS A 198 4.10 -31.03 -1.04
C HIS A 198 5.25 -30.03 -0.90
N ILE A 199 5.32 -29.37 0.26
CA ILE A 199 6.33 -28.34 0.57
C ILE A 199 7.74 -28.89 0.33
N GLY A 200 8.50 -28.26 -0.57
CA GLY A 200 9.84 -28.69 -0.94
C GLY A 200 9.92 -29.92 -1.87
N GLY A 201 8.80 -30.44 -2.37
CA GLY A 201 8.77 -31.57 -3.30
C GLY A 201 9.11 -31.21 -4.76
N ASN A 202 9.22 -29.92 -5.07
CA ASN A 202 9.40 -29.36 -6.43
C ASN A 202 10.86 -29.37 -6.94
N ARG A 203 11.65 -30.35 -6.51
CA ARG A 203 13.07 -30.52 -6.88
C ARG A 203 13.50 -31.99 -6.81
N TRP A 204 14.56 -32.34 -7.52
CA TRP A 204 15.12 -33.69 -7.55
C TRP A 204 16.58 -33.73 -7.10
N PRO A 205 17.05 -34.77 -6.36
CA PRO A 205 18.47 -34.87 -6.00
C PRO A 205 19.36 -34.97 -7.24
N ASP A 206 20.46 -34.20 -7.28
CA ASP A 206 21.43 -34.24 -8.39
C ASP A 206 22.46 -35.39 -8.26
N GLY A 207 22.43 -36.13 -7.15
CA GLY A 207 23.39 -37.20 -6.82
C GLY A 207 24.74 -36.72 -6.26
N GLY A 208 24.99 -35.40 -6.24
CA GLY A 208 26.16 -34.73 -5.67
C GLY A 208 25.91 -34.00 -4.35
N GLY A 209 24.69 -34.11 -3.81
CA GLY A 209 24.28 -33.44 -2.57
C GLY A 209 23.55 -32.10 -2.79
N GLY A 210 23.32 -31.72 -4.05
CA GLY A 210 22.48 -30.60 -4.43
C GLY A 210 21.10 -31.04 -4.94
N TRP A 211 20.36 -30.07 -5.49
CA TRP A 211 19.02 -30.27 -5.99
C TRP A 211 18.80 -29.56 -7.32
N ILE A 212 18.12 -30.24 -8.24
CA ILE A 212 17.66 -29.69 -9.52
C ILE A 212 16.20 -29.22 -9.32
N PRO A 213 15.92 -27.91 -9.32
CA PRO A 213 14.55 -27.42 -9.15
C PRO A 213 13.73 -27.60 -10.43
N TRP A 214 12.40 -27.73 -10.32
CA TRP A 214 11.48 -27.93 -11.45
C TRP A 214 11.69 -26.98 -12.66
N PRO A 215 11.92 -25.65 -12.47
CA PRO A 215 12.15 -24.75 -13.58
C PRO A 215 13.36 -25.18 -14.41
N GLU A 216 14.47 -25.55 -13.76
CA GLU A 216 15.75 -25.91 -14.39
C GLU A 216 15.85 -27.39 -14.81
N ALA A 217 14.86 -28.21 -14.46
CA ALA A 217 14.84 -29.63 -14.76
C ALA A 217 14.55 -29.91 -16.24
N ASP A 218 15.23 -30.90 -16.83
CA ASP A 218 14.86 -31.48 -18.11
C ASP A 218 13.59 -32.36 -17.99
N TYR A 219 13.04 -32.83 -19.10
CA TYR A 219 11.81 -33.60 -19.09
C TYR A 219 11.91 -34.91 -18.31
N ALA A 220 13.07 -35.58 -18.33
CA ALA A 220 13.28 -36.81 -17.56
C ALA A 220 13.29 -36.54 -16.05
N THR A 221 13.93 -35.45 -15.63
CA THR A 221 13.98 -35.03 -14.23
C THR A 221 12.62 -34.51 -13.75
N ARG A 222 11.88 -33.78 -14.58
CA ARG A 222 10.50 -33.37 -14.26
C ARG A 222 9.57 -34.57 -14.10
N GLU A 223 9.73 -35.62 -14.90
CA GLU A 223 8.98 -36.88 -14.72
C GLU A 223 9.27 -37.51 -13.36
N LEU A 224 10.54 -37.52 -12.91
CA LEU A 224 10.89 -38.03 -11.58
C LEU A 224 10.24 -37.20 -10.47
N ILE A 225 10.24 -35.86 -10.60
CA ILE A 225 9.55 -34.96 -9.65
C ILE A 225 8.03 -35.22 -9.67
N TYR A 226 7.44 -35.38 -10.85
CA TYR A 226 6.02 -35.71 -11.03
C TYR A 226 5.66 -37.01 -10.30
N GLN A 227 6.39 -38.09 -10.56
CA GLN A 227 6.13 -39.39 -9.93
C GLN A 227 6.37 -39.35 -8.41
N SER A 228 7.31 -38.54 -7.92
CA SER A 228 7.47 -38.31 -6.48
C SER A 228 6.24 -37.62 -5.87
N HIS A 229 5.61 -36.67 -6.55
CA HIS A 229 4.35 -36.07 -6.08
C HIS A 229 3.20 -37.08 -6.08
N VAL A 230 3.09 -37.94 -7.11
CA VAL A 230 2.09 -39.02 -7.16
C VAL A 230 2.29 -39.95 -5.96
N ALA A 231 3.51 -40.45 -5.77
CA ALA A 231 3.84 -41.37 -4.68
C ALA A 231 3.60 -40.74 -3.30
N TRP A 232 3.99 -39.47 -3.12
CA TRP A 232 3.82 -38.77 -1.85
C TRP A 232 2.34 -38.53 -1.52
N GLN A 233 1.56 -38.02 -2.48
CA GLN A 233 0.18 -37.61 -2.22
C GLN A 233 -0.77 -38.81 -2.06
N LEU A 234 -0.66 -39.84 -2.91
CA LEU A 234 -1.37 -41.11 -2.69
C LEU A 234 -0.84 -41.85 -1.45
N GLY A 235 0.47 -41.85 -1.26
CA GLY A 235 1.13 -42.51 -0.14
C GLY A 235 0.67 -41.95 1.19
N MET A 236 0.40 -40.65 1.25
CA MET A 236 -0.13 -40.00 2.45
C MET A 236 -1.54 -40.48 2.79
N LEU A 237 -2.44 -40.55 1.80
CA LEU A 237 -3.79 -41.09 2.00
C LEU A 237 -3.75 -42.56 2.42
N TRP A 238 -2.87 -43.33 1.77
CA TRP A 238 -2.63 -44.73 2.09
C TRP A 238 -2.07 -44.91 3.50
N TYR A 239 -1.10 -44.10 3.91
CA TYR A 239 -0.50 -44.07 5.24
C TYR A 239 -1.57 -43.78 6.30
N MET A 240 -2.39 -42.74 6.11
CA MET A 240 -3.49 -42.44 7.04
C MET A 240 -4.50 -43.58 7.15
N LYS A 241 -4.72 -44.32 6.05
CA LYS A 241 -5.65 -45.45 5.99
C LYS A 241 -5.09 -46.73 6.61
N THR A 242 -3.79 -47.00 6.49
CA THR A 242 -3.23 -48.33 6.73
C THR A 242 -2.16 -48.40 7.81
N ASP A 243 -1.45 -47.30 8.10
CA ASP A 243 -0.35 -47.33 9.06
C ASP A 243 -0.86 -47.50 10.50
N THR A 244 -0.49 -48.63 11.10
CA THR A 244 -0.98 -49.01 12.44
C THR A 244 -0.56 -48.03 13.53
N ARG A 245 0.64 -47.44 13.42
CA ARG A 245 1.18 -46.48 14.39
C ARG A 245 0.43 -45.15 14.32
N TYR A 246 0.13 -44.67 13.12
CA TYR A 246 -0.69 -43.48 12.91
C TYR A 246 -2.14 -43.71 13.38
N ARG A 247 -2.74 -44.84 13.01
CA ARG A 247 -4.14 -45.13 13.37
C ARG A 247 -4.36 -45.21 14.89
N ALA A 248 -3.37 -45.68 15.63
CA ALA A 248 -3.42 -45.74 17.10
C ALA A 248 -3.53 -44.36 17.78
N LEU A 249 -3.20 -43.25 17.09
CA LEU A 249 -3.34 -41.91 17.66
C LEU A 249 -4.80 -41.56 17.99
N ALA A 250 -5.78 -42.08 17.24
CA ALA A 250 -7.21 -41.80 17.47
C ALA A 250 -7.78 -42.41 18.77
N SER A 251 -6.99 -43.21 19.49
CA SER A 251 -7.32 -43.77 20.79
C SER A 251 -6.27 -43.49 21.88
N ASP A 252 -5.29 -42.62 21.60
CA ASP A 252 -4.23 -42.29 22.55
C ASP A 252 -4.73 -41.34 23.66
N PRO A 253 -4.84 -41.81 24.92
CA PRO A 253 -5.37 -40.98 26.01
C PRO A 253 -4.45 -39.81 26.40
N ALA A 254 -3.21 -39.75 25.89
CA ALA A 254 -2.31 -38.63 26.12
C ALA A 254 -2.59 -37.42 25.21
N LEU A 255 -3.43 -37.55 24.18
CA LEU A 255 -3.77 -36.45 23.29
C LEU A 255 -4.94 -35.60 23.82
N PRO A 256 -4.99 -34.30 23.48
CA PRO A 256 -6.14 -33.46 23.79
C PRO A 256 -7.44 -34.02 23.20
N SER A 257 -8.57 -33.92 23.94
CA SER A 257 -9.85 -34.47 23.50
C SER A 257 -10.31 -33.94 22.13
N ALA A 258 -10.06 -32.66 21.83
CA ALA A 258 -10.37 -32.08 20.53
C ALA A 258 -9.56 -32.73 19.39
N THR A 259 -8.26 -32.99 19.62
CA THR A 259 -7.39 -33.68 18.65
C THR A 259 -7.87 -35.12 18.42
N LEU A 260 -8.26 -35.83 19.48
CA LEU A 260 -8.82 -37.18 19.37
C LEU A 260 -10.09 -37.20 18.52
N THR A 261 -11.04 -36.29 18.79
CA THR A 261 -12.27 -36.18 17.99
C THR A 261 -11.97 -35.92 16.51
N ASN A 262 -11.03 -35.01 16.21
CA ASN A 262 -10.64 -34.72 14.83
C ASN A 262 -9.99 -35.92 14.14
N LEU A 263 -9.09 -36.64 14.82
CA LEU A 263 -8.44 -37.83 14.28
C LEU A 263 -9.43 -38.97 14.02
N GLN A 264 -10.40 -39.17 14.92
CA GLN A 264 -11.46 -40.16 14.74
C GLN A 264 -12.33 -39.83 13.52
N ALA A 265 -12.75 -38.56 13.38
CA ALA A 265 -13.53 -38.10 12.23
C ALA A 265 -12.74 -38.25 10.91
N LEU A 266 -11.45 -37.91 10.92
CA LEU A 266 -10.58 -38.05 9.76
C LEU A 266 -10.42 -39.51 9.33
N GLN A 267 -10.24 -40.44 10.28
CA GLN A 267 -10.13 -41.87 9.97
C GLN A 267 -11.38 -42.41 9.28
N VAL A 268 -12.57 -42.04 9.79
CA VAL A 268 -13.85 -42.43 9.16
C VAL A 268 -13.92 -41.92 7.71
N LYS A 269 -13.53 -40.66 7.47
CA LYS A 269 -13.53 -40.07 6.12
C LYS A 269 -12.55 -40.77 5.18
N VAL A 270 -11.32 -41.02 5.62
CA VAL A 270 -10.27 -41.69 4.81
C VAL A 270 -10.63 -43.15 4.52
N ASP A 271 -11.30 -43.84 5.44
CA ASP A 271 -11.76 -45.21 5.22
C ASP A 271 -12.78 -45.30 4.08
N GLN A 272 -13.62 -44.27 3.94
CA GLN A 272 -14.65 -44.17 2.90
C GLN A 272 -14.15 -43.54 1.59
N LEU A 273 -12.97 -42.93 1.59
CA LEU A 273 -12.44 -42.21 0.45
C LEU A 273 -11.91 -43.14 -0.65
N GLY A 274 -12.14 -42.76 -1.91
CA GLY A 274 -11.48 -43.29 -3.11
C GLY A 274 -11.41 -42.23 -4.21
N LEU A 275 -10.73 -42.55 -5.31
CA LEU A 275 -10.69 -41.69 -6.50
C LEU A 275 -11.98 -41.86 -7.31
N GLY A 276 -12.46 -40.79 -7.95
CA GLY A 276 -13.65 -40.88 -8.81
C GLY A 276 -13.35 -41.63 -10.11
N ALA A 277 -14.10 -42.70 -10.42
CA ALA A 277 -13.83 -43.50 -11.62
C ALA A 277 -14.26 -42.84 -12.95
N GLY A 278 -15.10 -41.81 -12.88
CA GLY A 278 -15.60 -41.06 -14.04
C GLY A 278 -14.78 -39.80 -14.38
N GLU A 279 -13.96 -39.34 -13.45
CA GLU A 279 -13.07 -38.18 -13.64
C GLU A 279 -11.68 -38.73 -13.97
N TYR A 280 -11.07 -38.33 -15.09
CA TYR A 280 -9.79 -38.91 -15.61
C TYR A 280 -9.80 -40.45 -15.76
N PRO A 281 -10.73 -41.03 -16.54
CA PRO A 281 -10.84 -42.49 -16.66
C PRO A 281 -9.58 -43.17 -17.21
N GLU A 282 -8.85 -42.50 -18.11
CA GLU A 282 -7.61 -42.95 -18.75
C GLU A 282 -6.43 -43.14 -17.78
N THR A 283 -6.44 -42.45 -16.63
CA THR A 283 -5.42 -42.57 -15.57
C THR A 283 -5.95 -43.30 -14.34
N GLY A 284 -7.17 -43.85 -14.41
CA GLY A 284 -7.80 -44.53 -13.28
C GLY A 284 -8.22 -43.58 -12.15
N GLY A 285 -8.60 -42.34 -12.45
CA GLY A 285 -9.04 -41.35 -11.47
C GLY A 285 -7.98 -40.32 -11.07
N TRP A 286 -6.80 -40.33 -11.70
CA TRP A 286 -5.68 -39.47 -11.33
C TRP A 286 -5.55 -38.25 -12.26
N PRO A 287 -5.36 -37.02 -11.76
CA PRO A 287 -5.24 -35.86 -12.64
C PRO A 287 -4.01 -35.95 -13.55
N HIS A 288 -4.15 -35.50 -14.80
CA HIS A 288 -3.07 -35.51 -15.81
C HIS A 288 -1.90 -34.61 -15.47
N GLU A 289 -2.19 -33.48 -14.82
CA GLU A 289 -1.21 -32.42 -14.67
C GLU A 289 -0.90 -32.11 -13.21
N LEU A 290 0.40 -31.93 -12.96
CA LEU A 290 0.88 -31.40 -11.69
C LEU A 290 0.54 -29.92 -11.62
N TYR A 291 -0.09 -29.48 -10.53
CA TYR A 291 -0.39 -28.07 -10.33
C TYR A 291 0.89 -27.30 -9.93
N VAL A 292 1.57 -26.81 -10.96
CA VAL A 292 2.74 -25.94 -10.87
C VAL A 292 2.26 -24.53 -10.54
N ARG A 293 2.47 -24.09 -9.28
CA ARG A 293 2.03 -22.75 -8.85
C ARG A 293 2.89 -21.63 -9.43
N GLU A 294 4.15 -21.90 -9.68
CA GLU A 294 5.16 -20.94 -10.10
C GLU A 294 6.40 -21.69 -10.59
N ALA A 295 6.85 -21.42 -11.82
CA ALA A 295 8.14 -21.89 -12.32
C ALA A 295 9.01 -20.70 -12.78
N ARG A 296 9.16 -20.52 -14.09
CA ARG A 296 9.88 -19.36 -14.63
C ARG A 296 8.96 -18.14 -14.71
N ARG A 297 9.52 -16.96 -14.49
CA ARG A 297 8.89 -15.67 -14.75
C ARG A 297 9.78 -14.88 -15.71
N MET A 298 9.21 -14.43 -16.82
CA MET A 298 9.93 -13.66 -17.83
C MET A 298 10.51 -12.37 -17.23
N LEU A 299 11.66 -11.91 -17.71
CA LEU A 299 12.21 -10.59 -17.41
C LEU A 299 12.12 -9.70 -18.65
N SER A 300 11.05 -8.94 -18.75
CA SER A 300 10.84 -7.91 -19.77
C SER A 300 11.53 -6.59 -19.38
N ASP A 301 11.37 -5.57 -20.22
CA ASP A 301 11.66 -4.17 -19.88
C ASP A 301 10.64 -3.63 -18.84
N TYR A 302 9.56 -4.38 -18.58
CA TYR A 302 8.55 -4.05 -17.60
C TYR A 302 8.23 -5.25 -16.69
N VAL A 303 8.51 -5.14 -15.40
CA VAL A 303 8.21 -6.16 -14.40
C VAL A 303 7.03 -5.70 -13.55
N VAL A 304 5.97 -6.51 -13.48
CA VAL A 304 4.84 -6.24 -12.56
C VAL A 304 5.26 -6.55 -11.13
N THR A 305 5.04 -5.61 -10.22
CA THR A 305 5.49 -5.67 -8.82
C THR A 305 4.34 -5.50 -7.84
N GLN A 306 4.61 -5.69 -6.55
CA GLN A 306 3.69 -5.45 -5.45
C GLN A 306 3.06 -4.05 -5.53
N ALA A 307 3.80 -3.04 -6.01
CA ALA A 307 3.25 -1.69 -6.17
C ALA A 307 2.08 -1.61 -7.16
N HIS A 308 2.01 -2.53 -8.14
CA HIS A 308 0.87 -2.65 -9.06
C HIS A 308 -0.32 -3.35 -8.38
N TYR A 309 -0.04 -4.42 -7.66
CA TYR A 309 -1.01 -5.14 -6.84
C TYR A 309 -1.65 -4.25 -5.77
N ASP A 310 -0.83 -3.48 -5.05
CA ASP A 310 -1.26 -2.50 -4.05
C ASP A 310 -1.80 -1.20 -4.71
N ARG A 311 -1.81 -1.12 -6.04
CA ARG A 311 -2.33 0.00 -6.86
C ARG A 311 -1.66 1.34 -6.59
N VAL A 312 -0.42 1.31 -6.13
CA VAL A 312 0.48 2.47 -6.02
C VAL A 312 0.94 2.88 -7.42
N VAL A 313 1.24 1.90 -8.27
CA VAL A 313 1.61 2.10 -9.67
C VAL A 313 0.37 2.00 -10.54
N VAL A 314 0.35 2.86 -11.55
CA VAL A 314 -0.77 3.04 -12.44
C VAL A 314 -0.45 2.34 -13.75
N VAL A 315 -1.37 1.49 -14.16
CA VAL A 315 -1.28 0.77 -15.42
C VAL A 315 -2.14 1.46 -16.45
N GLU A 316 -1.47 2.03 -17.44
CA GLU A 316 -2.07 2.75 -18.58
C GLU A 316 -2.35 1.80 -19.75
N ASP A 317 -1.58 0.71 -19.83
CA ASP A 317 -1.62 -0.29 -20.90
C ASP A 317 -2.31 -1.59 -20.47
N SER A 318 -3.42 -1.50 -19.75
CA SER A 318 -4.13 -2.66 -19.19
C SER A 318 -4.63 -3.64 -20.25
N VAL A 319 -4.36 -4.92 -20.06
CA VAL A 319 -4.82 -6.05 -20.90
C VAL A 319 -5.59 -7.08 -20.09
N GLY A 320 -6.02 -6.73 -18.89
CA GLY A 320 -6.74 -7.64 -18.02
C GLY A 320 -6.70 -7.17 -16.58
N LEU A 321 -7.51 -7.81 -15.75
CA LEU A 321 -7.56 -7.54 -14.32
C LEU A 321 -7.19 -8.79 -13.54
N ALA A 322 -6.43 -8.61 -12.46
CA ALA A 322 -6.27 -9.60 -11.42
C ALA A 322 -7.10 -9.21 -10.19
N ASN A 323 -7.76 -10.18 -9.57
CA ASN A 323 -8.54 -9.97 -8.36
C ASN A 323 -8.38 -11.15 -7.41
N TYR A 324 -7.21 -11.25 -6.81
CA TYR A 324 -6.92 -12.26 -5.81
C TYR A 324 -5.92 -11.69 -4.81
N LEU A 325 -6.04 -12.06 -3.53
CA LEU A 325 -5.02 -11.69 -2.56
C LEU A 325 -3.66 -12.29 -2.97
N ALA A 326 -2.56 -11.65 -2.61
CA ALA A 326 -1.24 -12.24 -2.82
C ALA A 326 -1.14 -13.55 -2.02
N ASP A 327 -1.29 -14.70 -2.68
CA ASP A 327 -1.42 -16.02 -2.06
C ASP A 327 -0.20 -16.88 -2.38
N SER A 328 0.77 -16.84 -1.46
CA SER A 328 1.99 -17.63 -1.53
C SER A 328 1.97 -18.75 -0.50
N HIS A 329 2.30 -19.98 -0.93
CA HIS A 329 2.44 -21.14 -0.06
C HIS A 329 3.86 -21.28 0.51
N HIS A 330 4.00 -22.06 1.58
CA HIS A 330 5.31 -22.38 2.17
C HIS A 330 6.22 -23.09 1.15
N VAL A 331 7.50 -22.73 1.16
CA VAL A 331 8.49 -23.18 0.16
C VAL A 331 9.43 -24.27 0.70
N ARG A 332 9.67 -24.30 2.02
CA ARG A 332 10.56 -25.28 2.66
C ARG A 332 10.24 -25.53 4.14
N ARG A 333 10.75 -26.65 4.66
CA ARG A 333 10.67 -27.06 6.05
C ARG A 333 12.07 -27.08 6.64
N LEU A 334 12.24 -26.52 7.83
CA LEU A 334 13.55 -26.34 8.48
C LEU A 334 13.48 -26.81 9.95
N ALA A 335 14.65 -27.01 10.56
CA ALA A 335 14.80 -27.15 12.01
C ALA A 335 15.15 -25.80 12.66
N ASN A 336 14.43 -25.41 13.72
CA ASN A 336 14.83 -24.27 14.53
C ASN A 336 15.93 -24.62 15.55
N THR A 337 16.44 -23.62 16.27
CA THR A 337 17.51 -23.80 17.27
C THR A 337 17.14 -24.75 18.42
N SER A 338 15.85 -24.97 18.66
CA SER A 338 15.36 -25.92 19.66
C SER A 338 15.13 -27.33 19.09
N GLY A 339 15.48 -27.56 17.82
CA GLY A 339 15.28 -28.84 17.15
C GLY A 339 13.83 -29.10 16.69
N ASN A 340 12.98 -28.08 16.68
CA ASN A 340 11.58 -28.22 16.24
C ASN A 340 11.40 -27.80 14.78
N VAL A 341 10.45 -28.44 14.11
CA VAL A 341 10.08 -28.13 12.72
C VAL A 341 9.42 -26.76 12.62
N ILE A 342 9.85 -26.00 11.62
CA ILE A 342 9.25 -24.72 11.22
C ILE A 342 9.00 -24.71 9.71
N LEU A 343 7.95 -24.02 9.27
CA LEU A 343 7.59 -23.84 7.87
C LEU A 343 8.05 -22.44 7.43
N GLU A 344 8.88 -22.36 6.39
CA GLU A 344 9.37 -21.08 5.86
C GLU A 344 8.78 -20.78 4.49
N GLY A 345 8.61 -19.49 4.22
CA GLY A 345 7.91 -18.98 3.06
C GLY A 345 6.42 -18.83 3.34
N GLY A 346 5.67 -18.63 2.27
CA GLY A 346 4.26 -18.29 2.35
C GLY A 346 4.03 -16.83 2.76
N THR A 347 3.08 -16.19 2.10
CA THR A 347 2.66 -14.81 2.38
C THR A 347 1.22 -14.72 1.97
N SER A 348 0.38 -14.13 2.82
CA SER A 348 -1.00 -13.82 2.49
C SER A 348 -1.16 -12.31 2.41
N GLY A 349 -1.68 -11.83 1.30
CA GLY A 349 -2.12 -10.45 1.12
C GLY A 349 -3.47 -10.20 1.81
N THR A 350 -3.84 -8.93 1.91
CA THR A 350 -5.22 -8.54 2.23
C THR A 350 -6.09 -8.65 0.98
N THR A 351 -7.40 -8.89 1.13
CA THR A 351 -8.34 -8.83 0.01
C THR A 351 -8.28 -7.44 -0.64
N ALA A 352 -7.82 -7.39 -1.90
CA ALA A 352 -7.70 -6.17 -2.68
C ALA A 352 -8.79 -6.17 -3.77
N PRO A 353 -9.37 -5.03 -4.11
CA PRO A 353 -10.22 -4.92 -5.30
C PRO A 353 -9.39 -5.13 -6.58
N ALA A 354 -10.04 -5.51 -7.68
CA ALA A 354 -9.40 -5.92 -8.94
C ALA A 354 -8.39 -4.89 -9.51
N TRP A 355 -7.15 -5.27 -9.79
CA TRP A 355 -6.08 -4.38 -10.27
C TRP A 355 -5.64 -4.73 -11.69
N ARG A 356 -4.99 -3.78 -12.39
CA ARG A 356 -4.71 -3.86 -13.83
C ARG A 356 -3.40 -4.58 -14.14
N ILE A 357 -3.38 -5.40 -15.20
CA ILE A 357 -2.19 -6.09 -15.70
C ILE A 357 -1.72 -5.42 -17.00
N PRO A 358 -0.48 -4.94 -17.11
CA PRO A 358 0.01 -4.19 -18.27
C PRO A 358 0.39 -5.07 -19.46
N TYR A 359 0.13 -4.60 -20.68
CA TYR A 359 0.52 -5.25 -21.94
C TYR A 359 2.03 -5.53 -21.98
N ARG A 360 2.84 -4.56 -21.54
CA ARG A 360 4.31 -4.68 -21.53
C ARG A 360 4.84 -5.88 -20.74
N SER A 361 4.06 -6.41 -19.79
CA SER A 361 4.44 -7.60 -19.03
C SER A 361 4.28 -8.91 -19.81
N LEU A 362 3.49 -8.91 -20.91
CA LEU A 362 3.27 -10.05 -21.80
C LEU A 362 4.34 -10.19 -22.89
N VAL A 363 5.13 -9.16 -23.14
CA VAL A 363 6.12 -9.15 -24.23
C VAL A 363 7.54 -9.21 -23.67
N PRO A 364 8.45 -10.01 -24.24
CA PRO A 364 9.85 -10.02 -23.83
C PRO A 364 10.54 -8.72 -24.28
N LYS A 365 11.78 -8.50 -23.84
CA LYS A 365 12.59 -7.40 -24.36
C LYS A 365 12.70 -7.51 -25.88
N ARG A 366 12.58 -6.38 -26.57
CA ARG A 366 12.64 -6.33 -28.04
C ARG A 366 13.88 -7.01 -28.62
N ALA A 367 15.02 -6.79 -27.97
CA ALA A 367 16.31 -7.35 -28.41
C ALA A 367 16.40 -8.88 -28.26
N GLU A 368 15.55 -9.49 -27.42
CA GLU A 368 15.58 -10.92 -27.13
C GLU A 368 14.64 -11.70 -28.07
N CYS A 369 13.39 -11.27 -28.25
CA CYS A 369 12.46 -11.96 -29.16
C CYS A 369 11.29 -11.06 -29.65
N GLU A 370 11.16 -10.84 -30.96
CA GLU A 370 10.17 -9.90 -31.54
C GLU A 370 8.76 -10.49 -31.74
N ASN A 371 8.66 -11.83 -31.77
CA ASN A 371 7.44 -12.52 -32.19
C ASN A 371 6.95 -13.56 -31.17
N LEU A 372 7.19 -13.28 -29.89
CA LEU A 372 6.75 -14.11 -28.76
C LEU A 372 5.93 -13.26 -27.79
N LEU A 373 4.79 -13.79 -27.35
CA LEU A 373 4.10 -13.31 -26.14
C LEU A 373 4.10 -14.40 -25.08
N VAL A 374 4.07 -14.01 -23.81
CA VAL A 374 4.11 -14.92 -22.65
C VAL A 374 3.00 -14.55 -21.68
N SER A 375 2.00 -15.40 -21.52
CA SER A 375 0.81 -15.11 -20.69
C SER A 375 0.83 -15.74 -19.30
N TRP A 376 1.50 -16.89 -19.13
CA TRP A 376 1.51 -17.64 -17.87
C TRP A 376 2.81 -17.42 -17.11
N SER A 377 3.96 -17.58 -17.77
CA SER A 377 5.29 -17.21 -17.25
C SER A 377 5.57 -15.70 -17.40
N ILE A 378 4.55 -14.88 -17.16
CA ILE A 378 4.51 -13.43 -17.39
C ILE A 378 5.59 -12.68 -16.59
N SER A 379 5.96 -11.48 -17.04
CA SER A 379 6.96 -10.68 -16.34
C SER A 379 6.43 -10.04 -15.06
N ALA A 380 6.74 -10.68 -13.93
CA ALA A 380 6.31 -10.25 -12.61
C ALA A 380 7.33 -10.64 -11.52
N SER A 381 7.35 -9.86 -10.43
CA SER A 381 7.98 -10.27 -9.17
C SER A 381 7.24 -11.45 -8.57
N HIS A 382 7.91 -12.22 -7.70
CA HIS A 382 7.26 -13.30 -6.95
C HIS A 382 5.98 -12.82 -6.25
N VAL A 383 6.01 -11.66 -5.60
CA VAL A 383 4.87 -11.14 -4.83
C VAL A 383 3.67 -10.82 -5.72
N ALA A 384 3.89 -10.11 -6.82
CA ALA A 384 2.80 -9.75 -7.73
C ALA A 384 2.24 -10.98 -8.44
N PHE A 385 3.13 -11.90 -8.85
CA PHE A 385 2.76 -13.16 -9.49
C PHE A 385 1.77 -13.96 -8.62
N CYS A 386 1.99 -14.00 -7.30
CA CYS A 386 1.08 -14.68 -6.36
C CYS A 386 -0.37 -14.16 -6.36
N SER A 387 -0.62 -12.94 -6.82
CA SER A 387 -1.96 -12.37 -6.94
C SER A 387 -2.58 -12.58 -8.32
N MET A 388 -1.77 -12.56 -9.38
CA MET A 388 -2.27 -12.66 -10.77
C MET A 388 -2.27 -14.08 -11.33
N ARG A 389 -1.69 -15.07 -10.64
CA ARG A 389 -1.49 -16.44 -11.15
C ARG A 389 -2.74 -17.33 -11.23
N MET A 390 -3.92 -16.78 -10.94
CA MET A 390 -5.15 -17.55 -10.97
C MET A 390 -5.55 -17.84 -12.43
N GLU A 391 -6.03 -19.05 -12.70
CA GLU A 391 -6.36 -19.53 -14.03
C GLU A 391 -7.28 -18.57 -14.83
N PRO A 392 -8.32 -17.94 -14.24
CA PRO A 392 -9.12 -16.94 -14.95
C PRO A 392 -8.33 -15.72 -15.42
N CYS A 393 -7.32 -15.29 -14.66
CA CYS A 393 -6.44 -14.18 -15.07
C CYS A 393 -5.62 -14.61 -16.29
N PHE A 394 -5.00 -15.79 -16.24
CA PHE A 394 -4.23 -16.31 -17.36
C PHE A 394 -5.04 -16.52 -18.64
N MET A 395 -6.31 -16.94 -18.53
CA MET A 395 -7.21 -17.03 -19.69
C MET A 395 -7.42 -15.66 -20.37
N VAL A 396 -7.68 -14.61 -19.59
CA VAL A 396 -7.85 -13.23 -20.08
C VAL A 396 -6.55 -12.71 -20.73
N LEU A 397 -5.41 -13.02 -20.13
CA LEU A 397 -4.10 -12.64 -20.67
C LEU A 397 -3.77 -13.40 -21.96
N SER A 398 -4.15 -14.67 -22.07
CA SER A 398 -3.99 -15.45 -23.30
C SER A 398 -4.88 -14.94 -24.44
N GLN A 399 -6.12 -14.53 -24.17
CA GLN A 399 -6.96 -13.84 -25.16
C GLN A 399 -6.27 -12.55 -25.63
N SER A 400 -5.77 -11.76 -24.68
CA SER A 400 -5.08 -10.50 -25.01
C SER A 400 -3.81 -10.72 -25.82
N ALA A 401 -3.05 -11.76 -25.50
CA ALA A 401 -1.86 -12.14 -26.24
C ALA A 401 -2.19 -12.58 -27.66
N ALA A 402 -3.27 -13.37 -27.85
CA ALA A 402 -3.72 -13.80 -29.17
C ALA A 402 -4.21 -12.63 -30.03
N THR A 403 -4.97 -11.70 -29.46
CA THR A 403 -5.40 -10.48 -30.15
C THR A 403 -4.20 -9.64 -30.59
N ALA A 404 -3.23 -9.43 -29.69
CA ALA A 404 -2.01 -8.69 -30.03
C ALA A 404 -1.17 -9.40 -31.09
N ALA A 405 -1.05 -10.74 -31.03
CA ALA A 405 -0.34 -11.53 -32.04
C ALA A 405 -0.98 -11.38 -33.43
N ALA A 406 -2.31 -11.46 -33.52
CA ALA A 406 -3.04 -11.30 -34.78
C ALA A 406 -2.83 -9.89 -35.37
N LEU A 407 -2.96 -8.85 -34.54
CA LEU A 407 -2.74 -7.46 -34.96
C LEU A 407 -1.30 -7.21 -35.41
N ALA A 408 -0.31 -7.78 -34.72
CA ALA A 408 1.08 -7.68 -35.10
C ALA A 408 1.38 -8.44 -36.42
N ILE A 409 0.70 -9.57 -36.67
CA ILE A 409 0.77 -10.28 -37.96
C ILE A 409 0.25 -9.41 -39.10
N ASP A 410 -0.90 -8.77 -38.91
CA ASP A 410 -1.54 -7.94 -39.93
C ASP A 410 -0.71 -6.68 -40.25
N ARG A 411 -0.02 -6.15 -39.25
CA ARG A 411 0.84 -4.96 -39.37
C ARG A 411 2.27 -5.28 -39.81
N GLY A 412 2.70 -6.54 -39.70
CA GLY A 412 4.08 -6.93 -39.97
C GLY A 412 5.08 -6.34 -38.97
N GLU A 413 4.63 -6.09 -37.74
CA GLU A 413 5.42 -5.44 -36.68
C GLU A 413 5.85 -6.47 -35.62
N ALA A 414 6.84 -6.10 -34.80
CA ALA A 414 7.13 -6.83 -33.58
C ALA A 414 6.04 -6.56 -32.52
N VAL A 415 5.82 -7.51 -31.62
CA VAL A 415 4.78 -7.37 -30.58
C VAL A 415 5.08 -6.20 -29.64
N GLN A 416 6.34 -5.84 -29.44
CA GLN A 416 6.75 -4.68 -28.65
C GLN A 416 6.44 -3.33 -29.32
N ASP A 417 6.32 -3.28 -30.65
CA ASP A 417 6.04 -2.04 -31.38
C ASP A 417 4.55 -1.76 -31.54
N LEU A 418 3.69 -2.73 -31.20
CA LEU A 418 2.25 -2.61 -31.37
C LEU A 418 1.73 -1.47 -30.47
N PRO A 419 1.24 -0.34 -31.03
CA PRO A 419 0.79 0.77 -30.20
C PRO A 419 -0.41 0.33 -29.37
N TYR A 420 -0.35 0.45 -28.04
CA TYR A 420 -1.35 -0.11 -27.12
C TYR A 420 -2.80 0.28 -27.43
N ALA A 421 -3.03 1.46 -28.00
CA ALA A 421 -4.36 1.89 -28.45
C ALA A 421 -5.02 0.89 -29.42
N VAL A 422 -4.23 0.16 -30.21
CA VAL A 422 -4.69 -0.85 -31.17
C VAL A 422 -5.26 -2.08 -30.45
N PRO A 423 -4.51 -2.88 -29.65
CA PRO A 423 -5.08 -4.00 -28.92
C PRO A 423 -6.16 -3.53 -27.94
N ARG A 424 -6.02 -2.37 -27.29
CA ARG A 424 -7.06 -1.82 -26.40
C ARG A 424 -8.42 -1.70 -27.08
N ALA A 425 -8.47 -1.15 -28.29
CA ALA A 425 -9.72 -0.98 -29.02
C ALA A 425 -10.41 -2.32 -29.33
N HIS A 426 -9.61 -3.33 -29.70
CA HIS A 426 -10.12 -4.68 -29.95
C HIS A 426 -10.60 -5.37 -28.68
N LEU A 427 -9.82 -5.34 -27.60
CA LEU A 427 -10.20 -5.96 -26.32
C LEU A 427 -11.50 -5.35 -25.75
N LEU A 428 -11.67 -4.03 -25.85
CA LEU A 428 -12.91 -3.37 -25.45
C LEU A 428 -14.10 -3.75 -26.36
N ALA A 429 -13.87 -3.88 -27.66
CA ALA A 429 -14.90 -4.33 -28.60
C ALA A 429 -15.35 -5.77 -28.30
N ASP A 430 -14.43 -6.62 -27.82
CA ASP A 430 -14.69 -7.99 -27.37
C ASP A 430 -15.33 -8.05 -25.96
N GLY A 431 -15.62 -6.89 -25.35
CA GLY A 431 -16.26 -6.80 -24.04
C GLY A 431 -15.32 -7.03 -22.85
N GLN A 432 -14.01 -7.09 -23.09
CA GLN A 432 -13.02 -7.29 -22.03
C GLN A 432 -12.96 -6.07 -21.10
N ILE A 433 -12.97 -6.33 -19.79
CA ILE A 433 -12.87 -5.28 -18.78
C ILE A 433 -11.39 -4.98 -18.53
N LEU A 434 -10.98 -3.75 -18.84
CA LEU A 434 -9.60 -3.27 -18.62
C LEU A 434 -9.46 -2.41 -17.35
N GLY A 435 -10.54 -2.35 -16.54
CA GLY A 435 -10.66 -1.64 -15.27
C GLY A 435 -11.31 -0.27 -15.39
N SER A 436 -12.39 -0.03 -14.62
CA SER A 436 -13.03 1.28 -14.47
C SER A 436 -12.40 2.07 -13.32
N ASP A 437 -12.21 3.37 -13.54
CA ASP A 437 -11.77 4.44 -12.62
C ASP A 437 -10.26 4.71 -12.51
N PRO A 438 -9.93 5.93 -12.04
CA PRO A 438 -9.52 7.05 -12.85
C PRO A 438 -8.08 6.85 -13.38
N VAL A 439 -7.75 7.41 -14.55
CA VAL A 439 -6.36 7.82 -14.76
C VAL A 439 -5.99 8.67 -13.54
N PRO A 440 -4.83 8.47 -12.91
CA PRO A 440 -4.43 9.18 -11.69
C PRO A 440 -4.58 10.68 -11.86
N GLU A 441 -4.64 11.44 -10.77
CA GLU A 441 -4.30 12.87 -10.79
C GLU A 441 -2.81 13.13 -11.09
N VAL A 442 -2.16 12.23 -11.84
CA VAL A 442 -0.85 12.47 -12.42
C VAL A 442 -1.12 13.10 -13.78
N GLY A 443 -0.71 14.35 -13.88
CA GLY A 443 -1.01 15.23 -15.01
C GLY A 443 -1.44 16.60 -14.49
N LEU A 444 -1.16 17.64 -15.27
CA LEU A 444 -1.54 19.00 -14.90
C LEU A 444 -3.05 19.15 -15.12
N VAL A 445 -3.79 19.38 -14.02
CA VAL A 445 -5.23 19.61 -14.05
C VAL A 445 -5.52 21.11 -14.06
N VAL A 446 -6.49 21.53 -14.87
CA VAL A 446 -7.10 22.86 -14.82
C VAL A 446 -8.60 22.67 -14.56
N ASP A 447 -9.04 23.05 -13.38
CA ASP A 447 -10.43 23.07 -12.92
C ASP A 447 -11.13 24.38 -13.29
N ASN A 448 -12.45 24.40 -13.44
CA ASN A 448 -13.19 25.61 -13.80
C ASN A 448 -13.10 26.73 -12.74
N THR A 449 -12.63 26.44 -11.52
CA THR A 449 -12.37 27.43 -10.48
C THR A 449 -10.95 28.02 -10.50
N ASP A 450 -10.06 27.52 -11.36
CA ASP A 450 -8.67 27.98 -11.47
C ASP A 450 -8.58 29.33 -12.19
N ALA A 451 -8.62 30.41 -11.43
CA ALA A 451 -8.63 31.79 -11.93
C ALA A 451 -7.44 32.15 -12.85
N GLY A 452 -6.32 31.43 -12.75
CA GLY A 452 -5.13 31.64 -13.57
C GLY A 452 -5.14 30.92 -14.93
N GLY A 453 -6.02 29.93 -15.12
CA GLY A 453 -6.04 29.07 -16.31
C GLY A 453 -7.37 29.08 -17.08
N VAL A 454 -8.43 29.68 -16.54
CA VAL A 454 -9.78 29.60 -17.10
C VAL A 454 -10.27 30.93 -17.64
N VAL A 455 -10.75 30.95 -18.88
CA VAL A 455 -11.39 32.11 -19.52
C VAL A 455 -12.79 31.73 -19.98
N VAL A 456 -13.80 32.41 -19.42
CA VAL A 456 -15.21 32.21 -19.75
C VAL A 456 -15.70 33.31 -20.68
N THR A 457 -16.32 32.93 -21.79
CA THR A 457 -16.97 33.83 -22.76
C THR A 457 -18.44 33.45 -22.90
N GLY A 458 -19.33 34.45 -22.96
CA GLY A 458 -20.78 34.23 -23.00
C GLY A 458 -21.37 33.91 -21.61
N ASN A 459 -22.63 33.48 -21.59
CA ASN A 459 -23.36 33.27 -20.35
C ASN A 459 -23.13 31.84 -19.84
N TRP A 460 -22.36 31.71 -18.75
CA TRP A 460 -22.19 30.46 -18.00
C TRP A 460 -22.53 30.71 -16.54
N SER A 461 -23.25 29.76 -15.92
CA SER A 461 -23.61 29.80 -14.51
C SER A 461 -22.88 28.69 -13.76
N VAL A 462 -22.51 28.95 -12.51
CA VAL A 462 -21.93 27.95 -11.62
C VAL A 462 -23.02 27.05 -11.06
N SER A 463 -22.77 25.75 -10.98
CA SER A 463 -23.66 24.78 -10.34
C SER A 463 -22.86 23.69 -9.64
N SER A 464 -23.45 23.11 -8.59
CA SER A 464 -22.96 21.91 -7.90
C SER A 464 -24.06 20.85 -7.73
N ALA A 465 -25.20 21.05 -8.40
CA ALA A 465 -26.43 20.29 -8.18
C ALA A 465 -26.36 18.83 -8.66
N THR A 466 -25.57 18.53 -9.69
CA THR A 466 -25.35 17.16 -10.18
C THR A 466 -23.96 16.71 -9.78
N ALA A 467 -23.82 15.63 -9.02
CA ALA A 467 -22.51 15.09 -8.63
C ALA A 467 -21.70 14.60 -9.84
N GLY A 468 -20.37 14.45 -9.66
CA GLY A 468 -19.45 13.95 -10.69
C GLY A 468 -18.51 15.01 -11.29
N TYR A 469 -18.57 16.25 -10.81
CA TYR A 469 -17.60 17.29 -11.17
C TYR A 469 -16.23 17.08 -10.50
N TYR A 470 -15.21 17.76 -11.00
CA TYR A 470 -13.94 17.95 -10.33
C TYR A 470 -14.00 19.20 -9.44
N GLY A 471 -13.14 19.31 -8.44
CA GLY A 471 -13.15 20.46 -7.55
C GLY A 471 -14.47 20.66 -6.78
N THR A 472 -14.95 21.89 -6.70
CA THR A 472 -16.08 22.28 -5.84
C THR A 472 -17.39 22.51 -6.58
N ASN A 473 -17.36 22.70 -7.89
CA ASN A 473 -18.51 23.02 -8.73
C ASN A 473 -18.18 22.80 -10.22
N TYR A 474 -19.11 23.11 -11.12
CA TYR A 474 -18.91 23.12 -12.57
C TYR A 474 -19.65 24.29 -13.21
N LEU A 475 -19.30 24.64 -14.45
CA LEU A 475 -20.00 25.64 -15.25
C LEU A 475 -21.05 24.98 -16.16
N VAL A 476 -22.21 25.62 -16.29
CA VAL A 476 -23.31 25.23 -17.20
C VAL A 476 -23.77 26.41 -18.04
N ASP A 477 -23.99 26.19 -19.32
CA ASP A 477 -24.30 27.23 -20.32
C ASP A 477 -25.76 27.73 -20.28
N GLY A 478 -26.63 27.09 -19.49
CA GLY A 478 -28.06 27.42 -19.42
C GLY A 478 -28.89 26.95 -20.62
N ASN A 479 -28.35 26.07 -21.48
CA ASN A 479 -29.00 25.55 -22.70
C ASN A 479 -29.43 26.66 -23.66
N LEU A 480 -28.56 27.65 -23.86
CA LEU A 480 -28.82 28.79 -24.73
C LEU A 480 -28.58 28.36 -26.18
N THR A 481 -29.65 28.19 -26.95
CA THR A 481 -29.62 27.79 -28.38
C THR A 481 -28.99 28.82 -29.33
N GLU A 482 -28.56 29.96 -28.80
CA GLU A 482 -27.85 31.01 -29.55
C GLU A 482 -26.35 30.87 -29.26
N GLY A 483 -25.67 30.04 -30.04
CA GLY A 483 -24.23 29.78 -29.90
C GLY A 483 -23.38 31.06 -29.78
N GLY A 484 -22.29 30.96 -29.04
CA GLY A 484 -21.37 32.07 -28.76
C GLY A 484 -20.71 32.03 -27.38
N GLY A 485 -21.05 31.02 -26.56
CA GLY A 485 -20.42 30.76 -25.28
C GLY A 485 -19.24 29.78 -25.40
N ALA A 486 -18.17 30.04 -24.67
CA ALA A 486 -17.01 29.15 -24.61
C ALA A 486 -16.32 29.22 -23.25
N VAL A 487 -15.72 28.11 -22.81
CA VAL A 487 -14.84 28.05 -21.64
C VAL A 487 -13.49 27.50 -22.07
N ALA A 488 -12.44 28.31 -21.97
CA ALA A 488 -11.08 27.92 -22.30
C ALA A 488 -10.30 27.56 -21.02
N PHE A 489 -9.62 26.41 -21.06
CA PHE A 489 -8.76 25.85 -20.01
C PHE A 489 -7.31 25.84 -20.52
N THR A 490 -6.44 26.63 -19.90
CA THR A 490 -5.06 26.88 -20.33
C THR A 490 -4.08 26.38 -19.26
N PRO A 491 -3.37 25.27 -19.50
CA PRO A 491 -2.34 24.75 -18.59
C PRO A 491 -1.05 25.57 -18.66
N ALA A 492 -0.22 25.48 -17.62
CA ALA A 492 1.18 25.90 -17.65
C ALA A 492 2.08 24.67 -17.82
N LEU A 493 2.23 24.19 -19.06
CA LEU A 493 2.93 22.92 -19.33
C LEU A 493 4.43 23.06 -19.03
N PRO A 494 5.07 22.05 -18.41
CA PRO A 494 6.47 22.15 -17.98
C PRO A 494 7.46 22.16 -19.16
N GLU A 495 7.16 21.45 -20.24
CA GLU A 495 8.07 21.25 -21.38
C GLU A 495 7.31 20.94 -22.67
N ASP A 496 8.04 20.86 -23.78
CA ASP A 496 7.52 20.38 -25.05
C ASP A 496 7.37 18.85 -24.99
N ASP A 497 6.14 18.33 -25.12
CA ASP A 497 5.89 16.88 -25.19
C ASP A 497 4.58 16.58 -25.93
N THR A 498 4.37 15.32 -26.27
CA THR A 498 3.04 14.80 -26.55
C THR A 498 2.31 14.60 -25.23
N TYR A 499 1.14 15.21 -25.09
CA TYR A 499 0.28 15.00 -23.93
C TYR A 499 -0.99 14.27 -24.34
N GLU A 500 -1.39 13.26 -23.56
CA GLU A 500 -2.76 12.78 -23.57
C GLU A 500 -3.64 13.77 -22.81
N LEU A 501 -4.64 14.30 -23.50
CA LEU A 501 -5.57 15.28 -22.95
C LEU A 501 -6.85 14.58 -22.51
N PHE A 502 -7.27 14.84 -21.28
CA PHE A 502 -8.53 14.35 -20.71
C PHE A 502 -9.45 15.52 -20.36
N THR A 503 -10.74 15.26 -20.31
CA THR A 503 -11.75 16.17 -19.77
C THR A 503 -12.71 15.41 -18.84
N ARG A 504 -13.37 16.14 -17.95
CA ARG A 504 -14.36 15.61 -17.01
C ARG A 504 -15.61 16.48 -17.04
N TRP A 505 -16.76 15.90 -16.73
CA TRP A 505 -18.05 16.61 -16.67
C TRP A 505 -19.07 15.88 -15.80
N THR A 506 -20.21 16.53 -15.54
CA THR A 506 -21.39 15.91 -14.89
C THR A 506 -22.36 15.39 -15.93
N ALA A 507 -22.65 14.09 -15.88
CA ALA A 507 -23.56 13.46 -16.85
C ALA A 507 -25.01 13.50 -16.37
N HIS A 508 -25.92 13.80 -17.32
CA HIS A 508 -27.36 13.77 -17.10
C HIS A 508 -28.10 13.63 -18.44
N SER A 509 -29.32 13.12 -18.43
CA SER A 509 -30.10 12.87 -19.66
C SER A 509 -30.42 14.13 -20.47
N ASN A 510 -30.37 15.31 -19.85
CA ASN A 510 -30.61 16.60 -20.50
C ASN A 510 -29.32 17.30 -21.00
N ARG A 511 -28.15 16.67 -20.89
CA ARG A 511 -26.92 17.22 -21.47
C ARG A 511 -26.90 17.08 -23.00
N ALA A 512 -26.10 17.90 -23.65
CA ALA A 512 -25.83 17.77 -25.06
C ALA A 512 -25.14 16.42 -25.37
N SER A 513 -25.57 15.79 -26.47
CA SER A 513 -25.03 14.53 -26.96
C SER A 513 -23.78 14.68 -27.83
N SER A 514 -23.44 15.91 -28.21
CA SER A 514 -22.30 16.23 -29.07
C SER A 514 -21.76 17.64 -28.78
N VAL A 515 -21.00 17.78 -27.69
CA VAL A 515 -20.35 19.04 -27.29
C VAL A 515 -19.02 19.19 -28.02
N PRO A 516 -18.80 20.28 -28.79
CA PRO A 516 -17.51 20.57 -29.42
C PRO A 516 -16.46 21.05 -28.39
N ILE A 517 -15.28 20.44 -28.45
CA ILE A 517 -14.10 20.82 -27.68
C ILE A 517 -12.94 21.08 -28.66
N ASP A 518 -12.46 22.32 -28.73
CA ASP A 518 -11.28 22.66 -29.51
C ASP A 518 -10.01 22.47 -28.69
N ILE A 519 -9.05 21.75 -29.23
CA ILE A 519 -7.77 21.45 -28.61
C ILE A 519 -6.72 22.21 -29.41
N VAL A 520 -6.17 23.26 -28.81
CA VAL A 520 -5.13 24.10 -29.41
C VAL A 520 -3.78 23.53 -29.00
N HIS A 521 -3.09 22.91 -29.95
CA HIS A 521 -1.82 22.21 -29.75
C HIS A 521 -0.77 22.72 -30.75
N ALA A 522 0.49 22.25 -30.67
CA ALA A 522 1.60 22.77 -31.48
C ALA A 522 1.41 22.62 -33.00
N GLY A 523 0.59 21.65 -33.42
CA GLY A 523 0.25 21.38 -34.82
C GLY A 523 -0.96 22.16 -35.35
N GLY A 524 -1.61 22.98 -34.53
CA GLY A 524 -2.85 23.70 -34.87
C GLY A 524 -3.98 23.39 -33.90
N THR A 525 -5.23 23.54 -34.37
CA THR A 525 -6.43 23.27 -33.57
C THR A 525 -7.14 22.03 -34.09
N THR A 526 -7.43 21.08 -33.20
CA THR A 526 -8.26 19.90 -33.48
C THR A 526 -9.55 19.98 -32.67
N THR A 527 -10.71 19.77 -33.31
CA THR A 527 -12.01 19.73 -32.61
C THR A 527 -12.44 18.28 -32.36
N VAL A 528 -12.75 17.95 -31.11
CA VAL A 528 -13.33 16.66 -30.69
C VAL A 528 -14.75 16.88 -30.18
N TYR A 529 -15.64 15.93 -30.42
CA TYR A 529 -17.03 15.99 -29.95
C TYR A 529 -17.26 14.97 -28.85
N VAL A 530 -17.85 15.40 -27.73
CA VAL A 530 -18.13 14.52 -26.58
C VAL A 530 -19.62 14.45 -26.26
N ASN A 531 -20.10 13.24 -25.91
CA ASN A 531 -21.46 13.03 -25.44
C ASN A 531 -21.52 13.17 -23.92
N GLN A 532 -22.08 14.29 -23.43
CA GLN A 532 -22.14 14.56 -22.00
C GLN A 532 -23.32 13.89 -21.29
N ARG A 533 -24.14 13.09 -21.99
CA ARG A 533 -25.19 12.28 -21.35
C ARG A 533 -24.64 11.05 -20.63
N THR A 534 -23.41 10.66 -20.94
CA THR A 534 -22.74 9.45 -20.42
C THR A 534 -21.37 9.81 -19.83
N ASN A 535 -20.73 8.85 -19.14
CA ASN A 535 -19.35 8.94 -18.62
C ASN A 535 -19.04 10.11 -17.66
N GLY A 536 -20.07 10.74 -17.06
CA GLY A 536 -19.85 11.80 -16.09
C GLY A 536 -19.27 11.27 -14.78
N GLY A 537 -18.45 12.07 -14.10
CA GLY A 537 -17.67 11.59 -12.95
C GLY A 537 -16.33 10.95 -13.31
N ALA A 538 -16.07 10.67 -14.59
CA ALA A 538 -14.83 10.06 -15.05
C ALA A 538 -13.97 11.03 -15.90
N TRP A 539 -12.66 10.82 -15.91
CA TRP A 539 -11.75 11.45 -16.86
C TRP A 539 -11.85 10.75 -18.22
N VAL A 540 -12.32 11.46 -19.24
CA VAL A 540 -12.48 10.98 -20.61
C VAL A 540 -11.35 11.48 -21.48
N SER A 541 -10.59 10.58 -22.10
CA SER A 541 -9.52 10.94 -23.03
C SER A 541 -10.09 11.56 -24.30
N LEU A 542 -9.48 12.65 -24.73
CA LEU A 542 -9.73 13.33 -26.00
C LEU A 542 -8.69 12.94 -27.05
N GLY A 543 -7.58 12.31 -26.65
CA GLY A 543 -6.50 11.88 -27.53
C GLY A 543 -5.14 12.45 -27.15
N ASN A 544 -4.14 12.14 -27.98
CA ASN A 544 -2.75 12.54 -27.80
C ASN A 544 -2.39 13.69 -28.74
N TYR A 545 -1.80 14.75 -28.22
CA TYR A 545 -1.45 15.94 -28.98
C TYR A 545 -0.09 16.49 -28.57
N ALA A 546 0.73 16.89 -29.54
CA ALA A 546 1.99 17.58 -29.27
C ALA A 546 1.73 19.01 -28.79
N PHE A 547 2.19 19.36 -27.59
CA PHE A 547 2.15 20.71 -27.04
C PHE A 547 3.55 21.27 -26.87
N THR A 548 3.64 22.61 -26.87
CA THR A 548 4.85 23.32 -26.44
C THR A 548 4.72 23.67 -24.96
N GLY A 549 5.84 23.70 -24.24
CA GLY A 549 5.92 24.12 -22.86
C GLY A 549 5.44 25.57 -22.67
N GLY A 550 4.88 25.86 -21.50
CA GLY A 550 4.26 27.12 -21.15
C GLY A 550 2.75 27.15 -21.41
N ALA A 551 2.20 28.34 -21.63
CA ALA A 551 0.75 28.59 -21.69
C ALA A 551 0.20 28.73 -23.12
N GLY A 552 0.89 28.18 -24.12
CA GLY A 552 0.48 28.25 -25.54
C GLY A 552 -0.63 27.26 -25.92
N GLY A 553 -0.65 26.10 -25.27
CA GLY A 553 -1.68 25.07 -25.44
C GLY A 553 -2.93 25.31 -24.61
N LYS A 554 -4.11 24.87 -25.09
CA LYS A 554 -5.37 24.94 -24.32
C LYS A 554 -6.47 24.04 -24.87
N ALA A 555 -7.48 23.80 -24.06
CA ALA A 555 -8.75 23.19 -24.48
C ALA A 555 -9.90 24.20 -24.35
N VAL A 556 -10.83 24.21 -25.30
CA VAL A 556 -11.95 25.17 -25.33
C VAL A 556 -13.25 24.41 -25.52
N VAL A 557 -14.10 24.40 -24.49
CA VAL A 557 -15.46 23.87 -24.56
C VAL A 557 -16.34 24.92 -25.23
N ARG A 558 -16.97 24.60 -26.35
CA ARG A 558 -17.91 25.50 -27.05
C ARG A 558 -19.34 24.99 -26.91
N ASN A 559 -20.31 25.88 -27.09
CA ASN A 559 -21.73 25.55 -27.04
C ASN A 559 -22.47 25.75 -28.38
N ASP A 560 -21.76 25.90 -29.49
CA ASP A 560 -22.40 26.00 -30.80
C ASP A 560 -22.94 24.64 -31.28
N ALA A 561 -24.13 24.68 -31.89
CA ALA A 561 -24.80 23.54 -32.51
C ALA A 561 -25.06 22.32 -31.59
N THR A 562 -25.25 22.54 -30.29
CA THR A 562 -25.55 21.49 -29.30
C THR A 562 -27.06 21.26 -29.12
N ASP A 563 -27.46 20.06 -28.70
CA ASP A 563 -28.85 19.60 -28.54
C ASP A 563 -29.30 19.51 -27.06
N GLY A 564 -28.59 20.18 -26.15
CA GLY A 564 -28.86 20.17 -24.72
C GLY A 564 -27.86 21.02 -23.93
N TYR A 565 -27.92 20.92 -22.59
CA TYR A 565 -27.02 21.66 -21.71
C TYR A 565 -25.56 21.26 -21.91
N VAL A 566 -24.68 22.25 -21.94
CA VAL A 566 -23.22 22.06 -22.03
C VAL A 566 -22.58 22.32 -20.67
N ILE A 567 -21.73 21.37 -20.25
CA ILE A 567 -20.98 21.43 -18.99
C ILE A 567 -19.49 21.67 -19.29
N ALA A 568 -18.89 22.58 -18.54
CA ALA A 568 -17.44 22.79 -18.49
C ALA A 568 -16.97 22.67 -17.04
N ASP A 569 -16.08 21.72 -16.79
CA ASP A 569 -15.66 21.31 -15.43
C ASP A 569 -14.14 21.29 -15.35
N ALA A 570 -13.46 20.25 -15.84
CA ALA A 570 -12.00 20.21 -15.78
C ALA A 570 -11.33 19.52 -16.96
N PHE A 571 -10.05 19.83 -17.16
CA PHE A 571 -9.16 19.20 -18.12
C PHE A 571 -7.86 18.74 -17.45
N ARG A 572 -7.26 17.66 -17.97
CA ARG A 572 -5.97 17.14 -17.49
C ARG A 572 -5.03 16.80 -18.63
N TRP A 573 -3.78 17.25 -18.55
CA TRP A 573 -2.70 16.94 -19.48
C TRP A 573 -1.73 15.93 -18.86
N VAL A 574 -1.51 14.80 -19.53
CA VAL A 574 -0.59 13.74 -19.10
C VAL A 574 0.51 13.57 -20.14
N ALA A 575 1.78 13.79 -19.77
CA ALA A 575 2.93 13.70 -20.67
C ALA A 575 3.19 12.25 -21.13
N ALA A 576 3.51 12.04 -22.40
CA ALA A 576 3.72 10.72 -23.00
C ALA A 576 5.19 10.25 -23.00
N ASN A 577 6.16 11.18 -22.99
CA ASN A 577 7.60 10.86 -23.00
C ASN A 577 8.42 11.60 -21.94
N GLY A 578 7.84 12.57 -21.22
CA GLY A 578 8.43 13.05 -19.99
C GLY A 578 8.69 11.85 -19.07
N PRO A 579 9.82 11.79 -18.33
CA PRO A 579 9.99 10.74 -17.32
C PRO A 579 8.72 10.71 -16.46
N PRO A 580 8.17 9.54 -16.06
CA PRO A 580 7.16 9.53 -15.02
C PRO A 580 7.74 10.38 -13.91
N LEU A 581 7.10 11.52 -13.61
CA LEU A 581 7.66 12.56 -12.74
C LEU A 581 8.37 11.83 -11.59
N PRO A 582 9.67 12.05 -11.33
CA PRO A 582 10.27 11.51 -10.13
C PRO A 582 9.41 12.08 -9.01
N VAL A 583 8.56 11.22 -8.44
CA VAL A 583 7.60 11.62 -7.44
C VAL A 583 8.42 11.80 -6.17
N ALA A 584 9.08 12.94 -6.06
CA ALA A 584 9.63 13.39 -4.80
C ALA A 584 8.47 13.31 -3.81
N GLY A 585 8.53 12.40 -2.84
CA GLY A 585 7.60 12.44 -1.73
C GLY A 585 7.87 13.72 -0.97
N VAL A 586 6.99 14.70 -1.04
CA VAL A 586 7.13 15.92 -0.24
C VAL A 586 6.36 15.72 1.05
N GLN A 587 7.03 15.92 2.16
CA GLN A 587 6.42 15.91 3.47
C GLN A 587 6.67 17.25 4.17
N VAL A 588 5.75 17.61 5.07
CA VAL A 588 5.89 18.79 5.93
C VAL A 588 5.99 18.34 7.38
N LEU A 589 6.99 18.86 8.09
CA LEU A 589 7.26 18.54 9.49
C LEU A 589 7.27 19.83 10.32
N ALA A 590 6.81 19.77 11.56
CA ALA A 590 7.00 20.85 12.53
C ALA A 590 8.40 20.74 13.14
N ALA A 591 9.39 21.37 12.50
CA ALA A 591 10.78 21.39 12.98
C ALA A 591 10.89 22.08 14.35
N ASP A 592 10.20 23.21 14.51
CA ASP A 592 9.98 23.87 15.79
C ASP A 592 8.45 24.00 15.99
N PRO A 593 7.80 23.13 16.78
CA PRO A 593 6.34 23.05 16.84
C PRO A 593 5.67 24.15 17.67
N VAL A 594 6.47 25.08 18.21
CA VAL A 594 5.99 26.14 19.11
C VAL A 594 6.48 27.49 18.61
N ALA A 595 5.54 28.42 18.42
CA ALA A 595 5.81 29.84 18.32
C ALA A 595 5.42 30.49 19.66
N ASP A 596 6.27 31.36 20.19
CA ASP A 596 6.12 31.91 21.54
C ASP A 596 5.99 33.43 21.48
N GLU A 597 4.86 33.93 21.96
CA GLU A 597 4.49 35.35 21.86
C GLU A 597 5.26 36.26 22.82
N GLU A 598 5.74 35.72 23.95
CA GLU A 598 6.51 36.44 24.97
C GLU A 598 7.93 36.73 24.48
N THR A 599 8.59 35.69 23.96
CA THR A 599 9.96 35.80 23.44
C THR A 599 10.00 36.28 21.99
N GLY A 600 8.88 36.20 21.27
CA GLY A 600 8.81 36.40 19.82
C GLY A 600 9.46 35.28 19.01
N ALA A 601 9.77 34.14 19.64
CA ALA A 601 10.41 33.01 18.96
C ALA A 601 9.44 32.39 17.94
N PRO A 602 9.83 32.27 16.66
CA PRO A 602 8.96 31.68 15.64
C PRO A 602 8.94 30.16 15.73
N GLY A 603 7.78 29.56 15.45
CA GLY A 603 7.70 28.15 15.09
C GLY A 603 8.23 27.94 13.67
N ARG A 604 8.59 26.71 13.32
CA ARG A 604 9.18 26.40 12.02
C ARG A 604 8.58 25.14 11.43
N LEU A 605 8.07 25.28 10.22
CA LEU A 605 7.65 24.19 9.37
C LEU A 605 8.80 23.87 8.40
N GLN A 606 9.12 22.60 8.21
CA GLN A 606 10.15 22.14 7.29
C GLN A 606 9.52 21.26 6.22
N PHE A 607 9.66 21.68 4.97
CA PHE A 607 9.22 20.94 3.80
C PHE A 607 10.40 20.13 3.27
N VAL A 608 10.26 18.81 3.14
CA VAL A 608 11.35 17.87 2.85
C VAL A 608 11.02 17.05 1.61
N ARG A 609 11.99 16.87 0.73
CA ARG A 609 11.96 15.88 -0.34
C ARG A 609 12.40 14.50 0.18
N ASP A 610 11.57 13.50 -0.06
CA ASP A 610 11.83 12.08 0.17
C ASP A 610 12.23 11.44 -1.17
N THR A 611 13.32 11.94 -1.73
CA THR A 611 13.96 11.43 -2.95
C THR A 611 15.43 11.81 -2.96
N ASP A 612 16.24 11.01 -3.64
CA ASP A 612 17.65 11.30 -3.93
C ASP A 612 17.81 12.26 -5.12
N ASP A 613 16.73 12.52 -5.87
CA ASP A 613 16.73 13.50 -6.95
C ASP A 613 16.55 14.93 -6.42
N LEU A 614 17.67 15.64 -6.33
CA LEU A 614 17.72 17.05 -5.97
C LEU A 614 17.91 17.96 -7.19
N SER A 615 17.84 17.41 -8.41
CA SER A 615 18.17 18.10 -9.67
C SER A 615 17.02 18.97 -10.19
N GLY A 616 16.70 20.04 -9.45
CA GLY A 616 15.67 21.01 -9.86
C GLY A 616 15.08 21.73 -8.67
N SER A 617 14.61 22.96 -8.84
CA SER A 617 13.80 23.63 -7.83
C SER A 617 12.40 23.04 -7.81
N LEU A 618 11.80 22.91 -6.63
CA LEU A 618 10.47 22.32 -6.44
C LEU A 618 9.58 23.30 -5.69
N ALA A 619 8.53 23.78 -6.36
CA ALA A 619 7.49 24.60 -5.72
C ALA A 619 6.48 23.68 -5.05
N VAL A 620 6.24 23.90 -3.75
CA VAL A 620 5.34 23.13 -2.90
C VAL A 620 4.19 24.03 -2.47
N GLN A 621 2.96 23.67 -2.83
CA GLN A 621 1.76 24.39 -2.41
C GLN A 621 1.15 23.76 -1.16
N PHE A 622 0.51 24.58 -0.35
CA PHE A 622 -0.14 24.12 0.87
C PHE A 622 -1.34 25.00 1.24
N ALA A 623 -2.31 24.39 1.91
CA ALA A 623 -3.40 25.08 2.58
C ALA A 623 -3.00 25.40 4.01
N ILE A 624 -3.51 26.53 4.51
CA ILE A 624 -3.32 26.98 5.88
C ILE A 624 -4.67 26.89 6.60
N GLY A 625 -4.70 26.19 7.73
CA GLY A 625 -5.85 26.03 8.61
C GLY A 625 -5.45 26.17 10.08
N GLY A 626 -6.30 25.65 10.96
CA GLY A 626 -6.16 25.77 12.41
C GLY A 626 -7.02 26.87 13.01
N SER A 627 -6.83 27.13 14.30
CA SER A 627 -7.61 28.12 15.07
C SER A 627 -7.02 29.53 15.05
N ALA A 628 -5.80 29.69 14.54
CA ALA A 628 -5.12 30.97 14.44
C ALA A 628 -5.50 31.74 13.15
N VAL A 629 -5.65 33.06 13.25
CA VAL A 629 -6.03 33.93 12.13
C VAL A 629 -4.78 34.65 11.59
N PRO A 630 -4.45 34.52 10.29
CA PRO A 630 -3.32 35.22 9.69
C PRO A 630 -3.47 36.75 9.76
N GLY A 631 -2.38 37.45 10.06
CA GLY A 631 -2.34 38.91 10.25
C GLY A 631 -2.80 39.39 11.62
N THR A 632 -3.53 38.56 12.37
CA THR A 632 -3.96 38.86 13.75
C THR A 632 -3.08 38.13 14.77
N HIS A 633 -2.97 36.80 14.68
CA HIS A 633 -2.22 36.01 15.66
C HIS A 633 -0.79 35.67 15.20
N TYR A 634 -0.53 35.71 13.88
CA TYR A 634 0.79 35.46 13.30
C TYR A 634 0.92 36.20 11.95
N ASN A 635 2.16 36.45 11.52
CA ASN A 635 2.41 37.04 10.20
C ASN A 635 1.87 36.13 9.10
N ALA A 636 1.10 36.69 8.15
CA ALA A 636 0.50 35.91 7.08
C ALA A 636 1.57 35.13 6.29
N LEU A 637 1.32 33.83 6.10
CA LEU A 637 2.21 32.93 5.38
C LEU A 637 1.89 32.96 3.86
N PRO A 638 2.87 32.67 3.00
CA PRO A 638 2.61 32.45 1.58
C PRO A 638 1.78 31.17 1.37
N GLY A 639 1.10 31.03 0.22
CA GLY A 639 0.40 29.78 -0.14
C GLY A 639 1.31 28.70 -0.75
N ALA A 640 2.60 29.01 -0.91
CA ALA A 640 3.60 28.10 -1.47
C ALA A 640 5.01 28.41 -0.95
N VAL A 641 5.88 27.41 -0.97
CA VAL A 641 7.32 27.55 -0.74
C VAL A 641 8.11 26.88 -1.87
N THR A 642 9.37 27.25 -2.05
CA THR A 642 10.23 26.62 -3.05
C THR A 642 11.42 25.96 -2.36
N ILE A 643 11.57 24.65 -2.56
CA ILE A 643 12.80 23.94 -2.23
C ILE A 643 13.77 24.18 -3.40
N PRO A 644 14.92 24.84 -3.22
CA PRO A 644 15.83 25.18 -4.33
C PRO A 644 16.48 23.94 -4.96
N ALA A 645 17.00 24.07 -6.18
CA ALA A 645 17.79 23.01 -6.82
C ALA A 645 19.01 22.66 -5.97
N GLY A 646 19.32 21.36 -5.86
CA GLY A 646 20.33 20.81 -4.96
C GLY A 646 19.93 20.81 -3.48
N GLY A 647 18.78 21.41 -3.13
CA GLY A 647 18.26 21.48 -1.77
C GLY A 647 17.31 20.32 -1.46
N ARG A 648 17.49 19.69 -0.29
CA ARG A 648 16.59 18.61 0.18
C ARG A 648 15.40 19.13 0.98
N SER A 649 15.50 20.34 1.55
CA SER A 649 14.41 20.93 2.33
C SER A 649 14.43 22.46 2.31
N VAL A 650 13.30 23.06 2.70
CA VAL A 650 13.18 24.49 2.98
C VAL A 650 12.36 24.70 4.26
N ASN A 651 12.69 25.72 5.03
CA ASN A 651 11.96 26.08 6.25
C ASN A 651 11.04 27.27 5.99
N LEU A 652 9.85 27.24 6.59
CA LEU A 652 8.90 28.34 6.67
C LEU A 652 8.70 28.71 8.15
N ALA A 653 8.97 29.96 8.49
CA ALA A 653 8.80 30.47 9.85
C ALA A 653 7.35 30.94 10.08
N VAL A 654 6.75 30.50 11.19
CA VAL A 654 5.48 30.99 11.70
C VAL A 654 5.81 31.96 12.83
N VAL A 655 5.76 33.27 12.53
CA VAL A 655 6.13 34.33 13.48
C VAL A 655 4.87 34.79 14.20
N PRO A 656 4.75 34.63 15.53
CA PRO A 656 3.58 35.09 16.27
C PRO A 656 3.52 36.62 16.28
N VAL A 657 2.32 37.17 16.30
CA VAL A 657 2.09 38.59 16.56
C VAL A 657 2.01 38.77 18.07
N SER A 658 2.88 39.59 18.64
CA SER A 658 2.89 39.88 20.07
C SER A 658 1.97 41.04 20.40
N ASP A 659 0.94 40.77 21.18
CA ASP A 659 -0.02 41.75 21.67
C ASP A 659 -0.26 41.58 23.19
N GLY A 660 -1.39 42.06 23.70
CA GLY A 660 -1.74 41.97 25.13
C GLY A 660 -3.14 41.43 25.34
N VAL A 661 -3.63 40.66 24.38
CA VAL A 661 -4.97 40.09 24.33
C VAL A 661 -4.91 38.65 24.80
N ALA A 662 -5.58 38.34 25.90
CA ALA A 662 -5.76 36.99 26.40
C ALA A 662 -6.62 36.18 25.44
N GLN A 663 -5.98 35.33 24.65
CA GLN A 663 -6.60 34.57 23.56
C GLN A 663 -6.30 33.07 23.62
N GLY A 664 -5.39 32.67 24.50
CA GLY A 664 -4.98 31.29 24.72
C GLY A 664 -4.16 30.74 23.56
N THR A 665 -3.64 29.52 23.75
CA THR A 665 -2.85 28.87 22.70
C THR A 665 -3.70 28.60 21.46
N ARG A 666 -3.20 29.02 20.28
CA ARG A 666 -3.84 28.79 18.98
C ARG A 666 -2.98 27.89 18.11
N GLU A 667 -3.55 27.35 17.04
CA GLU A 667 -2.83 26.45 16.14
C GLU A 667 -2.82 26.99 14.71
N VAL A 668 -1.66 26.89 14.07
CA VAL A 668 -1.47 27.01 12.63
C VAL A 668 -1.21 25.62 12.09
N ILE A 669 -2.10 25.12 11.23
CA ILE A 669 -1.97 23.82 10.58
C ILE A 669 -1.66 24.08 9.12
N VAL A 670 -0.56 23.51 8.62
CA VAL A 670 -0.21 23.53 7.20
C VAL A 670 -0.43 22.14 6.63
N THR A 671 -1.21 22.06 5.56
CA THR A 671 -1.53 20.81 4.86
C THR A 671 -1.05 20.90 3.43
N LEU A 672 -0.23 19.96 2.98
CA LEU A 672 0.27 19.89 1.62
C LEU A 672 -0.89 19.71 0.63
N LEU A 673 -0.85 20.48 -0.45
CA LEU A 673 -1.79 20.33 -1.55
C LEU A 673 -1.16 19.51 -2.67
N PRO A 674 -1.92 18.61 -3.32
CA PRO A 674 -1.44 17.91 -4.50
C PRO A 674 -1.21 18.91 -5.65
N GLN A 675 -0.09 18.76 -6.36
CA GLN A 675 0.33 19.62 -7.47
C GLN A 675 1.13 18.82 -8.51
N GLY A 676 1.16 19.29 -9.76
CA GLY A 676 2.06 18.76 -10.78
C GLY A 676 3.51 19.06 -10.41
N GLY A 677 4.26 18.06 -9.96
CA GLY A 677 5.70 18.17 -9.65
C GLY A 677 6.18 17.37 -8.43
N TYR A 678 5.27 16.89 -7.57
CA TYR A 678 5.59 16.03 -6.42
C TYR A 678 4.35 15.22 -5.98
N ALA A 679 4.52 14.16 -5.20
CA ALA A 679 3.40 13.60 -4.42
C ALA A 679 3.59 13.88 -2.94
N ILE A 680 2.51 13.78 -2.19
CA ILE A 680 2.51 13.95 -0.75
C ILE A 680 3.10 12.68 -0.11
N GLY A 681 4.13 12.86 0.72
CA GLY A 681 4.79 11.80 1.47
C GLY A 681 4.04 11.43 2.76
N ALA A 682 4.73 10.75 3.68
CA ALA A 682 4.11 10.18 4.88
C ALA A 682 3.49 11.21 5.84
N ALA A 683 4.04 12.43 5.90
CA ALA A 683 3.49 13.54 6.69
C ALA A 683 2.93 14.62 5.77
N ASP A 684 1.61 14.59 5.58
CA ASP A 684 0.85 15.51 4.73
C ASP A 684 0.53 16.84 5.41
N SER A 685 0.70 16.92 6.73
CA SER A 685 0.33 18.06 7.54
C SER A 685 1.23 18.22 8.75
N ALA A 686 1.39 19.47 9.19
CA ALA A 686 2.17 19.82 10.36
C ALA A 686 1.53 21.00 11.10
N THR A 687 1.62 20.96 12.43
CA THR A 687 1.01 21.93 13.32
C THR A 687 2.06 22.72 14.08
N VAL A 688 1.89 24.04 14.13
CA VAL A 688 2.62 24.94 15.04
C VAL A 688 1.62 25.52 16.05
N SER A 689 1.89 25.31 17.34
CA SER A 689 1.14 25.94 18.42
C SER A 689 1.70 27.34 18.71
N LEU A 690 0.86 28.36 18.57
CA LEU A 690 1.12 29.73 18.98
C LEU A 690 0.81 29.85 20.48
N ARG A 691 1.83 29.89 21.33
CA ARG A 691 1.69 30.11 22.76
C ARG A 691 1.54 31.60 23.02
N ASP A 692 0.40 31.94 23.60
CA ASP A 692 0.09 33.25 24.16
C ASP A 692 1.12 33.59 25.27
N LYS A 693 1.23 34.88 25.60
CA LYS A 693 2.08 35.31 26.71
C LYS A 693 1.65 34.60 27.99
N PRO A 694 2.59 34.22 28.87
CA PRO A 694 2.23 33.38 30.02
C PRO A 694 1.10 33.94 30.89
N TYR A 695 1.13 35.24 31.18
CA TYR A 695 0.07 35.91 31.94
C TYR A 695 -1.26 35.96 31.16
N ASP A 696 -1.22 36.16 29.84
CA ASP A 696 -2.40 36.30 28.99
C ASP A 696 -3.07 34.95 28.73
N GLY A 697 -2.27 33.89 28.54
CA GLY A 697 -2.74 32.51 28.56
C GLY A 697 -3.35 32.12 29.91
N TRP A 698 -2.79 32.59 31.03
CA TRP A 698 -3.38 32.40 32.36
C TRP A 698 -4.71 33.15 32.50
N ARG A 699 -4.78 34.42 32.08
CA ARG A 699 -6.02 35.21 32.06
C ARG A 699 -7.10 34.51 31.23
N HIS A 700 -6.75 34.01 30.05
CA HIS A 700 -7.66 33.27 29.20
C HIS A 700 -8.21 32.04 29.94
N ARG A 701 -7.36 31.23 30.57
CA ARG A 701 -7.81 30.04 31.32
C ARG A 701 -8.71 30.38 32.52
N ARG A 702 -8.40 31.44 33.27
CA ARG A 702 -9.10 31.77 34.52
C ARG A 702 -10.36 32.60 34.32
N PHE A 703 -10.37 33.50 33.34
CA PHE A 703 -11.46 34.47 33.16
C PHE A 703 -12.35 34.21 31.94
N ALA A 704 -11.98 33.31 31.00
CA ALA A 704 -12.80 33.06 29.81
C ALA A 704 -14.20 32.54 30.13
N GLY A 705 -14.37 31.71 31.16
CA GLY A 705 -15.68 31.24 31.60
C GLY A 705 -16.62 32.35 32.06
N ALA A 706 -16.07 33.49 32.48
CA ALA A 706 -16.81 34.69 32.88
C ALA A 706 -16.84 35.77 31.78
N GLY A 707 -16.14 35.58 30.65
CA GLY A 707 -16.00 36.57 29.57
C GLY A 707 -15.23 37.83 29.98
N GLN A 708 -14.28 37.71 30.90
CA GLN A 708 -13.55 38.85 31.50
C GLN A 708 -12.04 38.85 31.21
N GLU A 709 -11.55 37.93 30.39
CA GLU A 709 -10.12 37.71 30.09
C GLU A 709 -9.41 38.92 29.48
N ASN A 710 -10.16 39.81 28.83
CA ASN A 710 -9.68 41.06 28.24
C ASN A 710 -10.35 42.31 28.82
N GLN A 711 -10.87 42.21 30.05
CA GLN A 711 -11.59 43.27 30.75
C GLN A 711 -10.83 43.73 32.00
N PRO A 712 -11.16 44.92 32.56
CA PRO A 712 -10.48 45.44 33.75
C PRO A 712 -10.34 44.47 34.95
N PRO A 713 -11.30 43.59 35.26
CA PRO A 713 -11.16 42.62 36.35
C PRO A 713 -10.00 41.63 36.23
N SER A 714 -9.51 41.34 35.02
CA SER A 714 -8.35 40.45 34.80
C SER A 714 -7.01 41.20 34.73
N ALA A 715 -7.02 42.52 34.89
CA ALA A 715 -5.79 43.33 34.84
C ALA A 715 -4.79 42.89 35.94
N PRO A 716 -3.46 43.03 35.74
CA PRO A 716 -2.44 42.57 36.69
C PRO A 716 -2.60 43.05 38.13
N GLY A 717 -3.12 44.26 38.33
CA GLY A 717 -3.32 44.85 39.67
C GLY A 717 -4.75 44.73 40.21
N ALA A 718 -5.66 44.05 39.50
CA ALA A 718 -7.03 43.85 39.96
C ALA A 718 -7.10 42.69 40.96
N ASP A 719 -8.10 42.75 41.82
CA ASP A 719 -8.41 41.80 42.90
C ASP A 719 -9.94 41.58 42.85
N PRO A 720 -10.41 40.67 41.98
CA PRO A 720 -11.85 40.53 41.71
C PRO A 720 -12.61 39.75 42.78
N ASP A 721 -11.94 38.90 43.57
CA ASP A 721 -12.52 38.15 44.67
C ASP A 721 -12.37 38.87 46.03
N GLY A 722 -11.55 39.92 46.10
CA GLY A 722 -11.45 40.84 47.23
C GLY A 722 -10.61 40.29 48.38
N ASP A 723 -9.74 39.33 48.11
CA ASP A 723 -8.91 38.66 49.12
C ASP A 723 -7.58 39.40 49.41
N GLN A 724 -7.39 40.56 48.74
CA GLN A 724 -6.19 41.41 48.78
C GLN A 724 -4.98 40.85 48.02
N MET A 725 -5.16 39.81 47.19
CA MET A 725 -4.14 39.28 46.30
C MET A 725 -4.41 39.76 44.87
N PRO A 726 -3.56 40.66 44.31
CA PRO A 726 -3.74 41.08 42.93
C PRO A 726 -3.46 39.93 41.97
N ASN A 727 -4.12 39.90 40.82
CA ASN A 727 -3.99 38.85 39.81
C ASN A 727 -2.54 38.49 39.41
N ARG A 728 -1.62 39.47 39.42
CA ARG A 728 -0.20 39.19 39.12
C ARG A 728 0.48 38.35 40.21
N LEU A 729 0.07 38.52 41.46
CA LEU A 729 0.50 37.68 42.57
C LEU A 729 -0.16 36.30 42.50
N GLU A 730 -1.45 36.26 42.17
CA GLU A 730 -2.19 35.02 41.94
C GLU A 730 -1.54 34.15 40.84
N PHE A 731 -1.16 34.77 39.72
CA PHE A 731 -0.43 34.13 38.62
C PHE A 731 0.92 33.55 39.07
N LEU A 732 1.68 34.31 39.87
CA LEU A 732 2.98 33.85 40.39
C LEU A 732 2.83 32.61 41.30
N LEU A 733 1.80 32.60 42.14
CA LEU A 733 1.57 31.58 43.17
C LEU A 733 0.74 30.39 42.66
N GLY A 734 0.04 30.56 41.54
CA GLY A 734 -0.87 29.58 40.96
C GLY A 734 -2.21 29.46 41.68
N THR A 735 -2.67 30.52 42.34
CA THR A 735 -3.96 30.61 43.00
C THR A 735 -5.08 31.01 42.02
N ASP A 736 -6.34 30.93 42.46
CA ASP A 736 -7.51 31.18 41.61
C ASP A 736 -8.11 32.56 41.90
N PRO A 737 -8.03 33.52 40.94
CA PRO A 737 -8.39 34.91 41.18
C PRO A 737 -9.90 35.13 41.33
N LEU A 738 -10.73 34.10 41.13
CA LEU A 738 -12.20 34.19 41.24
C LEU A 738 -12.75 33.43 42.45
N ALA A 739 -11.91 32.70 43.19
CA ALA A 739 -12.33 31.85 44.29
C ALA A 739 -11.85 32.43 45.63
N GLY A 740 -12.68 33.28 46.24
CA GLY A 740 -12.35 33.91 47.52
C GLY A 740 -12.19 32.90 48.65
N ALA A 741 -10.95 32.51 48.93
CA ALA A 741 -10.43 31.96 50.19
C ALA A 741 -8.93 31.56 50.09
N GLY A 742 -8.03 32.54 50.13
CA GLY A 742 -6.80 32.52 50.93
C GLY A 742 -5.59 31.71 50.43
N SER A 743 -4.42 32.29 50.69
CA SER A 743 -3.08 31.75 50.38
C SER A 743 -2.67 30.46 51.12
N GLU A 744 -3.62 29.62 51.58
CA GLU A 744 -3.34 28.44 52.39
C GLU A 744 -2.43 27.47 51.63
N GLY A 745 -1.15 27.47 51.98
CA GLY A 745 -0.11 26.61 51.40
C GLY A 745 0.69 27.22 50.25
N THR A 746 0.34 28.42 49.74
CA THR A 746 1.06 29.10 48.66
C THR A 746 1.99 30.22 49.12
N LEU A 747 1.65 30.89 50.21
CA LEU A 747 2.50 31.85 50.93
C LEU A 747 2.59 31.46 52.40
N GLY A 748 3.82 31.38 52.93
CA GLY A 748 4.07 30.97 54.32
C GLY A 748 5.05 31.89 55.01
N PHE A 749 4.74 32.29 56.24
CA PHE A 749 5.69 32.92 57.14
C PHE A 749 5.76 32.15 58.44
N ARG A 750 6.96 31.74 58.85
CA ARG A 750 7.18 31.06 60.12
C ARG A 750 8.41 31.59 60.85
N ILE A 751 8.38 31.48 62.17
CA ILE A 751 9.48 31.85 63.03
C ILE A 751 10.06 30.57 63.63
N GLU A 752 11.36 30.37 63.42
CA GLU A 752 12.16 29.30 64.02
C GLU A 752 13.14 29.92 65.04
N PRO A 753 13.71 29.14 65.97
CA PRO A 753 14.65 29.67 66.96
C PRO A 753 15.86 30.37 66.30
N GLY A 754 15.85 31.71 66.31
CA GLY A 754 16.93 32.55 65.78
C GLY A 754 16.72 33.08 64.36
N GLU A 755 15.73 32.58 63.60
CA GLU A 755 15.46 32.99 62.22
C GLU A 755 13.97 33.05 61.87
N ALA A 756 13.60 33.93 60.94
CA ALA A 756 12.30 33.99 60.30
C ALA A 756 12.42 33.46 58.87
N LEU A 757 11.47 32.65 58.45
CA LEU A 757 11.41 32.03 57.14
C LEU A 757 10.19 32.55 56.39
N TYR A 758 10.41 33.01 55.17
CA TYR A 758 9.37 33.44 54.24
C TYR A 758 9.39 32.51 53.03
N GLU A 759 8.28 31.81 52.79
CA GLU A 759 8.15 30.83 51.71
C GLU A 759 7.05 31.21 50.75
N TYR A 760 7.26 30.92 49.47
CA TYR A 760 6.27 31.10 48.43
C TYR A 760 6.48 30.12 47.30
N TRP A 761 5.40 29.72 46.64
CA TRP A 761 5.50 29.01 45.37
C TRP A 761 5.76 29.98 44.22
N HIS A 762 6.70 29.65 43.36
CA HIS A 762 6.92 30.29 42.08
C HIS A 762 6.55 29.27 41.00
N ARG A 763 5.46 29.53 40.29
CA ARG A 763 5.00 28.63 39.22
C ARG A 763 5.89 28.77 38.00
N GLY A 764 6.23 27.65 37.37
CA GLY A 764 7.07 27.65 36.18
C GLY A 764 6.44 28.39 35.00
N GLU A 765 5.11 28.47 34.93
CA GLU A 765 4.43 29.33 33.95
C GLU A 765 4.69 30.83 34.17
N ALA A 766 5.04 31.26 35.38
CA ALA A 766 5.45 32.62 35.70
C ALA A 766 6.97 32.85 35.56
N ALA A 767 7.69 31.97 34.85
CA ALA A 767 9.10 32.15 34.53
C ALA A 767 9.32 33.48 33.80
N GLY A 768 10.10 34.38 34.41
CA GLY A 768 10.32 35.76 33.93
C GLY A 768 9.72 36.85 34.84
N LEU A 769 8.81 36.48 35.75
CA LEU A 769 8.53 37.30 36.92
C LEU A 769 9.56 36.95 37.99
N ASP A 770 10.45 37.89 38.28
CA ASP A 770 11.47 37.77 39.33
C ASP A 770 11.00 38.49 40.60
N PRO A 771 10.24 37.83 41.49
CA PRO A 771 9.77 38.46 42.71
C PRO A 771 10.91 38.65 43.70
N GLU A 772 10.81 39.70 44.50
CA GLU A 772 11.80 40.05 45.51
C GLU A 772 11.17 39.98 46.90
N VAL A 773 11.73 39.16 47.79
CA VAL A 773 11.35 39.21 49.21
C VAL A 773 12.03 40.42 49.84
N GLN A 774 11.22 41.37 50.32
CA GLN A 774 11.70 42.60 50.94
C GLN A 774 11.30 42.67 52.41
N CYS A 775 12.12 43.34 53.22
CA CYS A 775 11.81 43.63 54.61
C CYS A 775 11.96 45.12 54.93
N ALA A 776 11.25 45.57 55.97
CA ALA A 776 11.28 46.95 56.45
C ALA A 776 11.03 47.03 57.97
N VAL A 777 11.46 48.14 58.58
CA VAL A 777 11.25 48.42 60.02
C VAL A 777 9.86 49.02 60.30
N ASP A 778 9.27 49.68 59.32
CA ASP A 778 7.92 50.25 59.34
C ASP A 778 7.18 49.96 58.01
N LEU A 779 5.86 50.04 58.05
CA LEU A 779 4.99 49.79 56.89
C LEU A 779 4.86 51.01 55.96
N ALA A 780 5.20 52.21 56.45
CA ALA A 780 4.82 53.50 55.85
C ALA A 780 5.95 54.19 55.05
N GLY A 781 7.19 53.69 55.12
CA GLY A 781 8.37 54.36 54.59
C GLY A 781 8.97 53.77 53.29
N SER A 782 9.91 54.52 52.71
CA SER A 782 10.76 54.12 51.57
C SER A 782 11.90 53.15 51.93
N GLY A 783 11.89 52.60 53.15
CA GLY A 783 12.97 51.79 53.72
C GLY A 783 12.89 50.29 53.41
N TRP A 784 12.10 49.89 52.42
CA TRP A 784 12.04 48.50 51.96
C TRP A 784 13.33 48.13 51.23
N SER A 785 13.95 47.03 51.65
CA SER A 785 15.14 46.47 51.01
C SER A 785 15.02 44.97 50.87
N SER A 786 15.75 44.38 49.91
CA SER A 786 15.85 42.92 49.78
C SER A 786 16.31 42.28 51.09
N VAL A 787 15.78 41.11 51.40
CA VAL A 787 16.23 40.32 52.55
C VAL A 787 17.72 39.95 52.42
N PRO A 788 18.55 40.15 53.47
CA PRO A 788 19.95 39.74 53.46
C PRO A 788 20.06 38.21 53.38
N GLY A 789 20.79 37.69 52.37
CA GLY A 789 21.00 36.24 52.19
C GLY A 789 20.29 35.63 50.98
N GLY A 790 19.40 36.37 50.33
CA GLY A 790 18.73 35.93 49.10
C GLY A 790 17.63 34.89 49.31
N VAL A 791 17.22 34.25 48.22
CA VAL A 791 16.15 33.25 48.18
C VAL A 791 16.73 31.92 47.69
N GLU A 792 16.38 30.82 48.37
CA GLU A 792 16.77 29.46 47.99
C GLU A 792 15.57 28.64 47.49
N THR A 793 15.78 27.80 46.47
CA THR A 793 14.79 26.80 46.03
C THR A 793 14.81 25.61 46.98
N VAL A 794 13.71 25.35 47.67
CA VAL A 794 13.55 24.25 48.64
C VAL A 794 12.95 23.00 48.00
N GLN A 795 12.06 23.17 47.03
CA GLN A 795 11.44 22.11 46.25
C GLN A 795 11.38 22.55 44.79
N TRP A 796 11.62 21.62 43.87
CA TRP A 796 11.53 21.87 42.43
C TRP A 796 10.85 20.68 41.76
N ASP A 797 9.81 20.96 40.99
CA ASP A 797 9.24 20.02 40.04
C ASP A 797 9.83 20.30 38.65
N PRO A 798 10.71 19.43 38.12
CA PRO A 798 11.34 19.66 36.82
C PRO A 798 10.36 19.52 35.64
N ALA A 799 9.17 18.93 35.83
CA ALA A 799 8.20 18.76 34.76
C ALA A 799 7.42 20.05 34.46
N THR A 800 7.10 20.82 35.51
CA THR A 800 6.36 22.09 35.39
C THR A 800 7.24 23.32 35.60
N ASP A 801 8.46 23.13 36.08
CA ASP A 801 9.36 24.16 36.62
C ASP A 801 8.81 24.91 37.84
N ASP A 802 7.83 24.34 38.54
CA ASP A 802 7.31 24.88 39.80
C ASP A 802 8.35 24.77 40.92
N ARG A 803 8.52 25.85 41.68
CA ARG A 803 9.54 25.95 42.73
C ARG A 803 8.94 26.47 44.03
N LEU A 804 9.19 25.76 45.13
CA LEU A 804 8.98 26.33 46.46
C LEU A 804 10.25 27.13 46.83
N GLN A 805 10.10 28.44 46.97
CA GLN A 805 11.17 29.37 47.30
C GLN A 805 11.15 29.71 48.79
N ARG A 806 12.33 29.92 49.39
CA ARG A 806 12.49 30.30 50.80
C ARG A 806 13.52 31.40 50.97
N ALA A 807 13.13 32.47 51.66
CA ALA A 807 14.06 33.45 52.22
C ALA A 807 14.25 33.19 53.71
N ARG A 808 15.50 33.31 54.18
CA ARG A 808 15.87 33.19 55.59
C ARG A 808 16.31 34.54 56.14
N PHE A 809 15.90 34.85 57.36
CA PHE A 809 16.20 36.13 57.99
C PHE A 809 16.60 35.96 59.46
N PRO A 810 17.82 36.35 59.87
CA PRO A 810 18.22 36.32 61.27
C PRO A 810 17.41 37.31 62.12
N ILE A 811 16.79 36.83 63.20
CA ILE A 811 15.98 37.67 64.08
C ILE A 811 16.85 38.44 65.09
N ALA A 812 18.00 37.89 65.46
CA ALA A 812 18.89 38.48 66.46
C ALA A 812 19.59 39.75 65.93
N GLY A 813 19.32 40.91 66.56
CA GLY A 813 19.99 42.17 66.25
C GLY A 813 19.45 42.94 65.04
N HIS A 814 18.37 42.47 64.39
CA HIS A 814 17.81 43.10 63.20
C HIS A 814 16.50 43.86 63.52
N PRO A 815 16.35 45.13 63.11
CA PRO A 815 15.17 45.94 63.47
C PRO A 815 13.93 45.70 62.59
N ALA A 816 14.00 44.83 61.57
CA ALA A 816 12.92 44.64 60.61
C ALA A 816 11.68 43.98 61.24
N ARG A 817 10.49 44.48 60.90
CA ARG A 817 9.20 44.06 61.47
C ARG A 817 8.16 43.67 60.42
N PHE A 818 8.40 44.02 59.16
CA PHE A 818 7.47 43.80 58.06
C PHE A 818 8.18 43.12 56.90
N PHE A 819 7.46 42.25 56.21
CA PHE A 819 7.93 41.50 55.04
C PHE A 819 6.90 41.61 53.93
N ARG A 820 7.36 41.64 52.67
CA ARG A 820 6.49 41.55 51.50
C ARG A 820 7.17 40.79 50.38
N LEU A 821 6.38 40.14 49.55
CA LEU A 821 6.81 39.66 48.25
C LEU A 821 6.50 40.76 47.23
N ARG A 822 7.53 41.42 46.72
CA ARG A 822 7.39 42.42 45.66
C ARG A 822 7.45 41.70 44.32
N VAL A 823 6.32 41.66 43.62
CA VAL A 823 6.28 41.23 42.23
C VAL A 823 6.55 42.46 41.35
N PRO A 824 7.54 42.42 40.44
CA PRO A 824 7.78 43.51 39.47
C PRO A 824 6.57 43.72 38.56
#